data_AF-A0A2K1QQ99-F1
#
_entry.id   AF-A0A2K1QQ99-F1
#
_cell.length_a   1.000
_cell.length_b   1.000
_cell.length_c   1.000
_cell.angle_alpha   90.00
_cell.angle_beta   90.00
_cell.angle_gamma   90.00
#
_symmetry.space_group_name_H-M   'P 1'
#
loop_
_entity.id
_entity.type
_entity.pdbx_description
1 polymer ?
#
loop_
_entity_poly.entity_id
_entity_poly.type
_entity_poly.pdbx_seq_one_letter_code
_entity_poly.pdbx_strand_id
1 'polypeptide(L)'
;MDVNAVLEGTLSANAETRKAAEQQLNAAAEADFAGYLTRLSQELANDAAQSQVRMAAGLALKNSFSAREYSRLQQVQQRWVEQVDVGIKQEVKALALKTLSANDSRAGQSAAQFIAAIAAIEIPRNDWPELMATLVHNVGNGVDHQKQASLTTIGFICETEDQELRDRLSEHSNAILTAVVQGARKEEPNLDVRHAAISALGDSLEFVRSNFENEGERNYIMQVICEATQATDHRIQEGAYGCLNRIMGLYYDKMRFYMEKALFGLTIQGMKSDEEDVAKLAVEFWCTVCEEEISIEDDNSQAQAEGSTEMREYFNFARVATQEVVPVLLELLAKQDEDATDDEYNLSRAAYQCLQLWSQAVGSTAVPAVLQFVEKNLRAEDWRYRDAAVSAFGAIMEGPDEKVLDPLVKEALPVLIGMMEDPVVQVKDSAAYALGRICEAVSDSIDPQTHLQPLISCLFAGLSSHPRMASSCCWALMNLADRFAGEPGCLTNALSAHFQASATHLLQVTENTPDSQLRTAAYEVLNAFVTNAAVDSLQIVASLSDVVLERLERTIPMQQQVVSVEDRLQLEEMQTSLTSVIMAIIQRLEAEIKPQSDRIMNLLLQILGTVGPKSSVPDTVFATVGALANAIEEDFVKYMDPFSNYLYNALGNQEEPAICAMAIGLVSDISRALNEKIQPYCDTLMNYLLNNLRSAALGNQFKPAILQCFGDIAQAISGAFETYLSVVAQVLQQAASINIPDSSFEMIDYVTSLREGIMDAWGGTIMAMRAGGKSDLLKPYVESIFQLLQIISQDQNRTEALLRASMGVIGDLAEAFPSREYSNLFRQEFLTNMARDTRANKDFSPRTIETARWAREQIKRQTGSAGGAPMTS
;
A
#
# COMPACT_ATOMS: atom_id res chain seq x y z
N MET A 1 -39.07 25.27 2.39
CA MET A 1 -37.70 25.37 1.84
C MET A 1 -37.87 25.31 0.33
N ASP A 2 -37.36 26.30 -0.39
CA ASP A 2 -37.23 26.19 -1.83
C ASP A 2 -36.04 25.28 -2.12
N VAL A 3 -36.31 24.02 -2.47
CA VAL A 3 -35.29 22.99 -2.65
C VAL A 3 -34.31 23.38 -3.75
N ASN A 4 -34.79 24.10 -4.78
CA ASN A 4 -33.99 24.47 -5.94
C ASN A 4 -32.96 25.52 -5.56
N ALA A 5 -33.35 26.55 -4.80
CA ALA A 5 -32.41 27.56 -4.31
C ALA A 5 -31.33 26.97 -3.39
N VAL A 6 -31.66 25.95 -2.59
CA VAL A 6 -30.69 25.26 -1.73
C VAL A 6 -29.72 24.42 -2.56
N LEU A 7 -30.22 23.65 -3.53
CA LEU A 7 -29.40 22.83 -4.43
C LEU A 7 -28.52 23.68 -5.36
N GLU A 8 -28.99 24.82 -5.84
CA GLU A 8 -28.13 25.78 -6.56
C GLU A 8 -27.04 26.34 -5.65
N GLY A 9 -27.38 26.58 -4.37
CA GLY A 9 -26.45 27.04 -3.36
C GLY A 9 -25.26 26.10 -3.13
N THR A 10 -25.45 24.77 -3.25
CA THR A 10 -24.36 23.80 -3.07
C THR A 10 -23.33 23.84 -4.21
N LEU A 11 -23.69 24.42 -5.36
CA LEU A 11 -22.82 24.59 -6.53
C LEU A 11 -22.15 25.96 -6.58
N SER A 12 -22.42 26.83 -5.61
CA SER A 12 -21.85 28.18 -5.54
C SER A 12 -20.32 28.16 -5.36
N ALA A 13 -19.61 28.99 -6.14
CA ALA A 13 -18.19 29.26 -5.95
C ALA A 13 -17.89 30.00 -4.63
N ASN A 14 -18.89 30.71 -4.08
CA ASN A 14 -18.78 31.33 -2.76
C ASN A 14 -18.94 30.27 -1.66
N ALA A 15 -17.91 30.11 -0.83
CA ALA A 15 -17.85 29.11 0.23
C ALA A 15 -18.88 29.32 1.35
N GLU A 16 -19.29 30.55 1.66
CA GLU A 16 -20.31 30.82 2.68
C GLU A 16 -21.68 30.37 2.21
N THR A 17 -22.05 30.73 0.97
CA THR A 17 -23.31 30.27 0.34
C THR A 17 -23.36 28.75 0.26
N ARG A 18 -22.26 28.12 -0.15
CA ARG A 18 -22.16 26.67 -0.26
C ARG A 18 -22.31 25.98 1.09
N LYS A 19 -21.56 26.42 2.12
CA LYS A 19 -21.67 25.86 3.47
C LYS A 19 -23.06 26.03 4.07
N ALA A 20 -23.70 27.19 3.85
CA ALA A 20 -25.05 27.42 4.32
C ALA A 20 -26.07 26.47 3.66
N ALA A 21 -25.93 26.21 2.36
CA ALA A 21 -26.76 25.25 1.64
C ALA A 21 -26.53 23.80 2.11
N GLU A 22 -25.27 23.38 2.28
CA GLU A 22 -24.91 22.06 2.82
C GLU A 22 -25.50 21.84 4.22
N GLN A 23 -25.39 22.84 5.11
CA GLN A 23 -25.98 22.79 6.45
C GLN A 23 -27.51 22.67 6.41
N GLN A 24 -28.16 23.37 5.47
CA GLN A 24 -29.61 23.26 5.31
C GLN A 24 -30.06 21.88 4.82
N LEU A 25 -29.31 21.25 3.91
CA LEU A 25 -29.58 19.88 3.47
C LEU A 25 -29.38 18.88 4.61
N ASN A 26 -28.30 19.01 5.39
CA ASN A 26 -28.05 18.16 6.55
C ASN A 26 -29.15 18.30 7.60
N ALA A 27 -29.54 19.52 7.94
CA ALA A 27 -30.62 19.78 8.88
C ALA A 27 -31.97 19.22 8.39
N ALA A 28 -32.24 19.26 7.08
CA ALA A 28 -33.44 18.66 6.50
C ALA A 28 -33.41 17.12 6.59
N ALA A 29 -32.28 16.50 6.31
CA ALA A 29 -32.10 15.04 6.41
C ALA A 29 -32.18 14.53 7.86
N GLU A 30 -31.76 15.33 8.84
CA GLU A 30 -31.92 15.02 10.28
C GLU A 30 -33.36 15.20 10.76
N ALA A 31 -34.05 16.25 10.31
CA ALA A 31 -35.40 16.57 10.78
C ALA A 31 -36.49 15.63 10.22
N ASP A 32 -36.45 15.33 8.92
CA ASP A 32 -37.40 14.44 8.25
C ASP A 32 -36.72 13.77 7.05
N PHE A 33 -36.10 12.62 7.31
CA PHE A 33 -35.37 11.89 6.29
C PHE A 33 -36.27 11.39 5.16
N ALA A 34 -37.46 10.90 5.51
CA ALA A 34 -38.47 10.44 4.56
C ALA A 34 -38.86 11.56 3.59
N GLY A 35 -39.26 12.72 4.11
CA GLY A 35 -39.61 13.88 3.29
C GLY A 35 -38.43 14.44 2.50
N TYR A 36 -37.21 14.36 3.05
CA TYR A 36 -35.98 14.74 2.36
C TYR A 36 -35.75 13.89 1.09
N LEU A 37 -35.84 12.56 1.21
CA LEU A 37 -35.65 11.64 0.06
C LEU A 37 -36.72 11.83 -1.02
N THR A 38 -37.99 11.95 -0.63
CA THR A 38 -39.09 12.19 -1.58
C THR A 38 -38.90 13.50 -2.33
N ARG A 39 -38.53 14.59 -1.66
CA ARG A 39 -38.33 15.90 -2.32
C ARG A 39 -37.17 15.89 -3.30
N LEU A 40 -36.03 15.30 -2.91
CA LEU A 40 -34.87 15.23 -3.80
C LEU A 40 -35.13 14.32 -5.01
N SER A 41 -35.82 13.20 -4.83
CA SER A 41 -36.15 12.29 -5.93
C SER A 41 -37.16 12.89 -6.91
N GLN A 42 -38.12 13.68 -6.41
CA GLN A 42 -39.04 14.46 -7.24
C GLN A 42 -38.29 15.51 -8.07
N GLU A 43 -37.34 16.22 -7.47
CA GLU A 43 -36.56 17.24 -8.18
C GLU A 43 -35.59 16.63 -9.20
N LEU A 44 -34.97 15.50 -8.88
CA LEU A 44 -34.17 14.72 -9.85
C LEU A 44 -35.02 14.31 -11.08
N ALA A 45 -36.27 13.90 -10.86
CA ALA A 45 -37.20 13.48 -11.90
C ALA A 45 -37.95 14.64 -12.58
N ASN A 46 -37.69 15.89 -12.20
CA ASN A 46 -38.38 17.08 -12.71
C ASN A 46 -37.75 17.59 -14.01
N ASP A 47 -38.35 17.28 -15.16
CA ASP A 47 -37.83 17.72 -16.47
C ASP A 47 -37.94 19.23 -16.72
N ALA A 48 -38.67 19.97 -15.88
CA ALA A 48 -38.74 21.43 -15.95
C ALA A 48 -37.62 22.12 -15.14
N ALA A 49 -36.91 21.37 -14.29
CA ALA A 49 -35.80 21.88 -13.49
C ALA A 49 -34.53 22.06 -14.32
N GLN A 50 -33.62 22.91 -13.84
CA GLN A 50 -32.30 23.06 -14.45
C GLN A 50 -31.46 21.79 -14.24
N SER A 51 -30.70 21.38 -15.26
CA SER A 51 -29.86 20.17 -15.23
C SER A 51 -28.92 20.11 -14.01
N GLN A 52 -28.31 21.25 -13.65
CA GLN A 52 -27.42 21.35 -12.49
C GLN A 52 -28.13 21.06 -11.16
N VAL A 53 -29.39 21.51 -11.02
CA VAL A 53 -30.22 21.28 -9.82
C VAL A 53 -30.60 19.80 -9.71
N ARG A 54 -30.99 19.18 -10.83
CA ARG A 54 -31.29 17.75 -10.89
C ARG A 54 -30.08 16.91 -10.51
N MET A 55 -28.91 17.26 -11.03
CA MET A 55 -27.64 16.62 -10.70
C MET A 55 -27.30 16.75 -9.20
N ALA A 56 -27.43 17.96 -8.64
CA ALA A 56 -27.20 18.18 -7.21
C ALA A 56 -28.17 17.37 -6.34
N ALA A 57 -29.44 17.23 -6.75
CA ALA A 57 -30.42 16.41 -6.06
C ALA A 57 -30.02 14.91 -6.07
N GLY A 58 -29.63 14.38 -7.24
CA GLY A 58 -29.18 12.99 -7.36
C GLY A 58 -27.90 12.70 -6.57
N LEU A 59 -26.94 13.64 -6.55
CA LEU A 59 -25.73 13.50 -5.74
C LEU A 59 -26.02 13.52 -4.23
N ALA A 60 -26.92 14.40 -3.78
CA ALA A 60 -27.36 14.43 -2.39
C ALA A 60 -28.10 13.14 -1.97
N LEU A 61 -28.93 12.58 -2.86
CA LEU A 61 -29.54 11.27 -2.66
C LEU A 61 -28.50 10.16 -2.53
N LYS A 62 -27.55 10.06 -3.47
CA LYS A 62 -26.46 9.07 -3.41
C LYS A 62 -25.68 9.17 -2.10
N ASN A 63 -25.23 10.38 -1.74
CA ASN A 63 -24.44 10.63 -0.54
C ASN A 63 -25.18 10.32 0.78
N SER A 64 -26.50 10.17 0.72
CA SER A 64 -27.29 9.71 1.88
C SER A 64 -27.13 8.22 2.16
N PHE A 65 -26.57 7.44 1.24
CA PHE A 65 -26.43 5.98 1.32
C PHE A 65 -25.03 5.46 0.96
N SER A 66 -24.09 6.36 0.64
CA SER A 66 -22.69 6.02 0.34
C SER A 66 -21.73 6.74 1.28
N ALA A 67 -20.70 6.05 1.76
CA ALA A 67 -19.59 6.64 2.51
C ALA A 67 -18.30 5.89 2.18
N ARG A 68 -17.16 6.59 2.23
CA ARG A 68 -15.83 5.96 2.07
C ARG A 68 -15.45 5.13 3.29
N GLU A 69 -15.86 5.57 4.47
CA GLU A 69 -15.58 4.87 5.73
C GLU A 69 -16.61 3.75 5.93
N TYR A 70 -16.13 2.51 6.12
CA TYR A 70 -16.97 1.32 6.26
C TYR A 70 -17.99 1.42 7.41
N SER A 71 -17.56 1.95 8.57
CA SER A 71 -18.43 2.12 9.75
C SER A 71 -19.63 3.02 9.45
N ARG A 72 -19.38 4.14 8.76
CA ARG A 72 -20.38 5.11 8.35
C ARG A 72 -21.26 4.55 7.23
N LEU A 73 -20.68 3.81 6.29
CA LEU A 73 -21.41 3.14 5.20
C LEU A 73 -22.50 2.23 5.79
N GLN A 74 -22.13 1.35 6.74
CA GLN A 74 -23.07 0.47 7.41
C GLN A 74 -24.20 1.25 8.12
N GLN A 75 -23.87 2.33 8.83
CA GLN A 75 -24.88 3.16 9.51
C GLN A 75 -25.89 3.78 8.54
N VAL A 76 -25.41 4.34 7.42
CA VAL A 76 -26.32 4.99 6.45
C VAL A 76 -27.14 3.97 5.67
N GLN A 77 -26.59 2.79 5.37
CA GLN A 77 -27.33 1.69 4.75
C GLN A 77 -28.38 1.09 5.69
N GLN A 78 -28.05 0.90 6.97
CA GLN A 78 -29.00 0.44 7.99
C GLN A 78 -30.16 1.42 8.16
N ARG A 79 -29.89 2.73 8.06
CA ARG A 79 -30.93 3.76 8.06
C ARG A 79 -31.94 3.57 6.94
N TRP A 80 -31.50 3.23 5.72
CA TRP A 80 -32.41 2.88 4.63
C TRP A 80 -33.25 1.65 4.97
N VAL A 81 -32.62 0.59 5.47
CA VAL A 81 -33.31 -0.69 5.77
C VAL A 81 -34.37 -0.52 6.85
N GLU A 82 -34.02 0.09 7.99
CA GLU A 82 -34.84 0.07 9.20
C GLU A 82 -35.75 1.30 9.36
N GLN A 83 -35.35 2.47 8.86
CA GLN A 83 -36.00 3.74 9.20
C GLN A 83 -36.83 4.34 8.07
N VAL A 84 -36.74 3.81 6.84
CA VAL A 84 -37.51 4.31 5.68
C VAL A 84 -38.69 3.38 5.38
N ASP A 85 -39.88 3.95 5.30
CA ASP A 85 -41.11 3.23 4.97
C ASP A 85 -41.08 2.63 3.54
N VAL A 86 -41.70 1.46 3.37
CA VAL A 86 -41.71 0.72 2.10
C VAL A 86 -42.35 1.53 0.96
N GLY A 87 -43.41 2.31 1.24
CA GLY A 87 -44.05 3.14 0.23
C GLY A 87 -43.13 4.24 -0.30
N ILE A 88 -42.33 4.84 0.60
CA ILE A 88 -41.34 5.87 0.24
C ILE A 88 -40.20 5.25 -0.57
N LYS A 89 -39.70 4.07 -0.16
CA LYS A 89 -38.71 3.33 -0.93
C LYS A 89 -39.20 3.10 -2.36
N GLN A 90 -40.44 2.62 -2.52
CA GLN A 90 -41.04 2.38 -3.85
C GLN A 90 -41.17 3.66 -4.68
N GLU A 91 -41.63 4.77 -4.09
CA GLU A 91 -41.75 6.07 -4.78
C GLU A 91 -40.39 6.56 -5.27
N VAL A 92 -39.41 6.62 -4.37
CA VAL A 92 -38.06 7.12 -4.67
C VAL A 92 -37.37 6.26 -5.75
N LYS A 93 -37.48 4.93 -5.65
CA LYS A 93 -36.96 3.98 -6.65
C LYS A 93 -37.63 4.16 -8.02
N ALA A 94 -38.95 4.34 -8.05
CA ALA A 94 -39.69 4.54 -9.29
C ALA A 94 -39.32 5.87 -9.99
N LEU A 95 -39.14 6.95 -9.22
CA LEU A 95 -38.71 8.25 -9.74
C LEU A 95 -37.28 8.20 -10.30
N ALA A 96 -36.37 7.49 -9.62
CA ALA A 96 -35.01 7.28 -10.10
C ALA A 96 -35.00 6.50 -11.43
N LEU A 97 -35.73 5.38 -11.51
CA LEU A 97 -35.87 4.59 -12.75
C LEU A 97 -36.48 5.40 -13.89
N LYS A 98 -37.50 6.22 -13.61
CA LYS A 98 -38.10 7.13 -14.60
C LYS A 98 -37.06 8.12 -15.15
N THR A 99 -36.19 8.64 -14.29
CA THR A 99 -35.17 9.64 -14.66
C THR A 99 -34.13 9.09 -15.64
N LEU A 100 -33.91 7.77 -15.69
CA LEU A 100 -33.06 7.16 -16.72
C LEU A 100 -33.55 7.44 -18.15
N SER A 101 -34.85 7.70 -18.33
CA SER A 101 -35.43 8.05 -19.64
C SER A 101 -35.41 9.55 -19.98
N ALA A 102 -34.87 10.38 -19.07
CA ALA A 102 -34.81 11.82 -19.29
C ALA A 102 -33.82 12.17 -20.42
N ASN A 103 -34.12 13.25 -21.17
CA ASN A 103 -33.22 13.77 -22.21
C ASN A 103 -32.00 14.50 -21.64
N ASP A 104 -31.89 14.63 -20.32
CA ASP A 104 -30.76 15.24 -19.63
C ASP A 104 -29.78 14.15 -19.18
N SER A 105 -28.68 14.01 -19.91
CA SER A 105 -27.66 12.98 -19.65
C SER A 105 -27.05 13.09 -18.24
N ARG A 106 -26.92 14.31 -17.69
CA ARG A 106 -26.37 14.51 -16.34
C ARG A 106 -27.34 14.05 -15.25
N ALA A 107 -28.63 14.31 -15.44
CA ALA A 107 -29.67 13.81 -14.56
C ALA A 107 -29.75 12.27 -14.64
N GLY A 108 -29.68 11.69 -15.84
CA GLY A 108 -29.62 10.25 -16.06
C GLY A 108 -28.44 9.58 -15.35
N GLN A 109 -27.24 10.15 -15.47
CA GLN A 109 -26.04 9.65 -14.76
C GLN A 109 -26.17 9.77 -13.24
N SER A 110 -26.73 10.86 -12.73
CA SER A 110 -26.95 11.04 -11.29
C SER A 110 -27.98 10.04 -10.74
N ALA A 111 -29.03 9.75 -11.52
CA ALA A 111 -29.98 8.69 -11.22
C ALA A 111 -29.32 7.30 -11.23
N ALA A 112 -28.44 7.02 -12.21
CA ALA A 112 -27.68 5.77 -12.27
C ALA A 112 -26.83 5.53 -11.01
N GLN A 113 -26.09 6.55 -10.54
CA GLN A 113 -25.30 6.44 -9.31
C GLN A 113 -26.16 6.21 -8.07
N PHE A 114 -27.31 6.89 -7.98
CA PHE A 114 -28.24 6.70 -6.88
C PHE A 114 -28.84 5.28 -6.89
N ILE A 115 -29.25 4.79 -8.08
CA ILE A 115 -29.77 3.43 -8.23
C ILE A 115 -28.72 2.40 -7.80
N ALA A 116 -27.45 2.56 -8.21
CA ALA A 116 -26.38 1.67 -7.81
C ALA A 116 -26.18 1.64 -6.28
N ALA A 117 -26.20 2.81 -5.62
CA ALA A 117 -26.10 2.89 -4.16
C ALA A 117 -27.23 2.15 -3.44
N ILE A 118 -28.46 2.20 -3.95
CA ILE A 118 -29.60 1.45 -3.39
C ILE A 118 -29.53 -0.04 -3.76
N ALA A 119 -29.08 -0.37 -4.96
CA ALA A 119 -28.90 -1.75 -5.43
C ALA A 119 -27.93 -2.52 -4.54
N ALA A 120 -26.84 -1.87 -4.11
CA ALA A 120 -25.88 -2.43 -3.15
C ALA A 120 -26.51 -2.79 -1.79
N ILE A 121 -27.64 -2.18 -1.43
CA ILE A 121 -28.37 -2.48 -0.19
C ILE A 121 -29.43 -3.56 -0.41
N GLU A 122 -30.21 -3.43 -1.48
CA GLU A 122 -31.45 -4.20 -1.69
C GLU A 122 -31.28 -5.48 -2.51
N ILE A 123 -30.30 -5.56 -3.43
CA ILE A 123 -30.05 -6.80 -4.19
C ILE A 123 -29.59 -7.94 -3.26
N PRO A 124 -28.60 -7.76 -2.35
CA PRO A 124 -28.21 -8.80 -1.38
C PRO A 124 -29.39 -9.36 -0.57
N ARG A 125 -30.36 -8.48 -0.26
CA ARG A 125 -31.57 -8.76 0.53
C ARG A 125 -32.76 -9.26 -0.30
N ASN A 126 -32.66 -9.22 -1.63
CA ASN A 126 -33.75 -9.52 -2.56
C ASN A 126 -34.98 -8.59 -2.39
N ASP A 127 -34.77 -7.33 -2.01
CA ASP A 127 -35.81 -6.31 -1.79
C ASP A 127 -36.15 -5.51 -3.07
N TRP A 128 -35.39 -5.70 -4.16
CA TRP A 128 -35.62 -5.07 -5.46
C TRP A 128 -35.48 -6.04 -6.66
N PRO A 129 -36.30 -7.09 -6.74
CA PRO A 129 -36.15 -8.14 -7.74
C PRO A 129 -36.39 -7.66 -9.19
N GLU A 130 -37.13 -6.56 -9.39
CA GLU A 130 -37.46 -6.06 -10.73
C GLU A 130 -36.35 -5.21 -11.38
N LEU A 131 -35.33 -4.80 -10.61
CA LEU A 131 -34.33 -3.81 -11.07
C LEU A 131 -33.59 -4.29 -12.32
N MET A 132 -32.93 -5.46 -12.25
CA MET A 132 -32.10 -5.95 -13.35
C MET A 132 -32.93 -6.23 -14.60
N ALA A 133 -34.12 -6.81 -14.45
CA ALA A 133 -35.04 -7.04 -15.57
C ALA A 133 -35.46 -5.72 -16.24
N THR A 134 -35.69 -4.67 -15.46
CA THR A 134 -36.05 -3.33 -15.97
C THR A 134 -34.89 -2.71 -16.75
N LEU A 135 -33.66 -2.76 -16.21
CA LEU A 135 -32.49 -2.22 -16.90
C LEU A 135 -32.21 -2.95 -18.22
N VAL A 136 -32.27 -4.29 -18.22
CA VAL A 136 -32.11 -5.10 -19.43
C VAL A 136 -33.19 -4.78 -20.47
N HIS A 137 -34.44 -4.61 -20.04
CA HIS A 137 -35.53 -4.22 -20.93
C HIS A 137 -35.30 -2.85 -21.57
N ASN A 138 -34.84 -1.87 -20.77
CA ASN A 138 -34.52 -0.52 -21.24
C ASN A 138 -33.41 -0.52 -22.29
N VAL A 139 -32.37 -1.35 -22.14
CA VAL A 139 -31.32 -1.47 -23.15
C VAL A 139 -31.85 -2.06 -24.46
N GLY A 140 -32.73 -3.06 -24.38
CA GLY A 140 -33.28 -3.72 -25.56
C GLY A 140 -34.32 -2.89 -26.33
N ASN A 141 -35.11 -2.05 -25.65
CA ASN A 141 -36.29 -1.39 -26.23
C ASN A 141 -36.36 0.13 -26.01
N GLY A 142 -35.47 0.69 -25.20
CA GLY A 142 -35.47 2.12 -24.86
C GLY A 142 -34.95 3.00 -25.98
N VAL A 143 -35.17 4.31 -25.83
CA VAL A 143 -34.54 5.35 -26.65
C VAL A 143 -33.05 5.48 -26.30
N ASP A 144 -32.24 6.06 -27.19
CA ASP A 144 -30.77 6.09 -27.04
C ASP A 144 -30.27 6.58 -25.66
N HIS A 145 -30.79 7.70 -25.15
CA HIS A 145 -30.41 8.21 -23.82
C HIS A 145 -30.80 7.24 -22.69
N GLN A 146 -31.94 6.57 -22.83
CA GLN A 146 -32.40 5.58 -21.84
C GLN A 146 -31.55 4.32 -21.88
N LYS A 147 -31.13 3.86 -23.07
CA LYS A 147 -30.17 2.77 -23.22
C LYS A 147 -28.85 3.14 -22.55
N GLN A 148 -28.31 4.31 -22.87
CA GLN A 148 -27.04 4.81 -22.32
C GLN A 148 -27.08 4.86 -20.79
N ALA A 149 -28.09 5.53 -20.20
CA ALA A 149 -28.21 5.64 -18.76
C ALA A 149 -28.42 4.28 -18.07
N SER A 150 -29.17 3.37 -18.70
CA SER A 150 -29.38 2.02 -18.15
C SER A 150 -28.11 1.17 -18.21
N LEU A 151 -27.31 1.26 -19.29
CA LEU A 151 -26.00 0.61 -19.39
C LEU A 151 -25.03 1.15 -18.34
N THR A 152 -24.95 2.47 -18.17
CA THR A 152 -24.14 3.09 -17.10
C THR A 152 -24.61 2.65 -15.71
N THR A 153 -25.92 2.50 -15.49
CA THR A 153 -26.45 2.00 -14.22
C THR A 153 -26.03 0.55 -13.97
N ILE A 154 -26.08 -0.30 -15.01
CA ILE A 154 -25.56 -1.66 -14.94
C ILE A 154 -24.07 -1.61 -14.57
N GLY A 155 -23.26 -0.83 -15.28
CA GLY A 155 -21.82 -0.66 -14.98
C GLY A 155 -21.56 -0.31 -13.50
N PHE A 156 -22.21 0.72 -12.95
CA PHE A 156 -22.02 1.10 -11.55
C PHE A 156 -22.45 0.03 -10.53
N ILE A 157 -23.52 -0.73 -10.83
CA ILE A 157 -23.92 -1.87 -9.97
C ILE A 157 -22.84 -2.95 -10.01
N CYS A 158 -22.27 -3.18 -11.20
CA CYS A 158 -21.29 -4.23 -11.48
C CYS A 158 -19.90 -3.91 -10.91
N GLU A 159 -19.51 -2.64 -10.90
CA GLU A 159 -18.27 -2.11 -10.33
C GLU A 159 -18.26 -2.13 -8.79
N THR A 160 -19.43 -2.26 -8.14
CA THR A 160 -19.50 -2.18 -6.67
C THR A 160 -18.78 -3.36 -6.00
N GLU A 161 -17.79 -3.04 -5.16
CA GLU A 161 -16.99 -3.99 -4.38
C GLU A 161 -17.76 -4.52 -3.15
N ASP A 162 -18.75 -5.37 -3.38
CA ASP A 162 -19.49 -6.06 -2.31
C ASP A 162 -19.73 -7.54 -2.68
N GLN A 163 -19.23 -8.45 -1.84
CA GLN A 163 -19.27 -9.89 -2.12
C GLN A 163 -20.71 -10.44 -2.16
N GLU A 164 -21.59 -10.01 -1.25
CA GLU A 164 -22.97 -10.49 -1.21
C GLU A 164 -23.74 -10.03 -2.46
N LEU A 165 -23.52 -8.79 -2.89
CA LEU A 165 -24.06 -8.25 -4.14
C LEU A 165 -23.55 -9.06 -5.33
N ARG A 166 -22.25 -9.33 -5.41
CA ARG A 166 -21.64 -10.12 -6.51
C ARG A 166 -22.24 -11.51 -6.60
N ASP A 167 -22.38 -12.21 -5.48
CA ASP A 167 -22.99 -13.55 -5.43
C ASP A 167 -24.42 -13.52 -5.98
N ARG A 168 -25.21 -12.50 -5.65
CA ARG A 168 -26.57 -12.32 -6.18
C ARG A 168 -26.60 -11.91 -7.65
N LEU A 169 -25.67 -11.07 -8.10
CA LEU A 169 -25.59 -10.66 -9.51
C LEU A 169 -25.24 -11.83 -10.43
N SER A 170 -24.53 -12.85 -9.92
CA SER A 170 -24.23 -14.07 -10.68
C SER A 170 -25.51 -14.78 -11.18
N GLU A 171 -26.63 -14.69 -10.43
CA GLU A 171 -27.93 -15.24 -10.85
C GLU A 171 -28.50 -14.52 -12.09
N HIS A 172 -28.06 -13.29 -12.35
CA HIS A 172 -28.50 -12.44 -13.45
C HIS A 172 -27.45 -12.26 -14.56
N SER A 173 -26.30 -12.95 -14.48
CA SER A 173 -25.15 -12.73 -15.37
C SER A 173 -25.52 -12.81 -16.86
N ASN A 174 -26.31 -13.81 -17.26
CA ASN A 174 -26.76 -13.99 -18.64
C ASN A 174 -27.57 -12.81 -19.19
N ALA A 175 -28.45 -12.25 -18.37
CA ALA A 175 -29.31 -11.14 -18.77
C ALA A 175 -28.52 -9.83 -18.87
N ILE A 176 -27.63 -9.61 -17.91
CA ILE A 176 -26.68 -8.48 -17.91
C ILE A 176 -25.81 -8.55 -19.16
N LEU A 177 -25.16 -9.71 -19.39
CA LEU A 177 -24.27 -9.94 -20.51
C LEU A 177 -24.99 -9.74 -21.85
N THR A 178 -26.22 -10.25 -21.97
CA THR A 178 -27.03 -10.05 -23.18
C THR A 178 -27.25 -8.56 -23.45
N ALA A 179 -27.57 -7.76 -22.43
CA ALA A 179 -27.81 -6.33 -22.58
C ALA A 179 -26.53 -5.56 -22.97
N VAL A 180 -25.42 -5.76 -22.23
CA VAL A 180 -24.17 -5.03 -22.50
C VAL A 180 -23.56 -5.44 -23.84
N VAL A 181 -23.57 -6.74 -24.18
CA VAL A 181 -23.02 -7.20 -25.46
C VAL A 181 -23.91 -6.76 -26.61
N GLN A 182 -25.24 -6.75 -26.47
CA GLN A 182 -26.14 -6.19 -27.48
C GLN A 182 -25.86 -4.71 -27.76
N GLY A 183 -25.64 -3.92 -26.70
CA GLY A 183 -25.33 -2.49 -26.82
C GLY A 183 -23.96 -2.22 -27.44
N ALA A 184 -22.97 -3.11 -27.26
CA ALA A 184 -21.60 -2.91 -27.73
C ALA A 184 -21.36 -3.30 -29.21
N ARG A 185 -22.28 -4.09 -29.79
CA ARG A 185 -22.21 -4.58 -31.19
C ARG A 185 -21.99 -3.46 -32.21
N LYS A 186 -21.30 -3.79 -33.30
CA LYS A 186 -21.11 -2.87 -34.44
C LYS A 186 -22.41 -2.45 -35.12
N GLU A 187 -23.47 -3.25 -34.99
CA GLU A 187 -24.78 -2.95 -35.55
C GLU A 187 -25.56 -1.88 -34.77
N GLU A 188 -25.18 -1.54 -33.53
CA GLU A 188 -25.80 -0.45 -32.78
C GLU A 188 -25.37 0.89 -33.41
N PRO A 189 -26.30 1.67 -33.99
CA PRO A 189 -25.95 2.89 -34.72
C PRO A 189 -25.47 4.02 -33.81
N ASN A 190 -25.88 4.04 -32.53
CA ASN A 190 -25.52 5.12 -31.63
C ASN A 190 -24.17 4.86 -30.93
N LEU A 191 -23.18 5.70 -31.22
CA LEU A 191 -21.82 5.56 -30.67
C LEU A 191 -21.75 5.77 -29.16
N ASP A 192 -22.59 6.63 -28.59
CA ASP A 192 -22.64 6.88 -27.14
C ASP A 192 -23.25 5.69 -26.39
N VAL A 193 -24.24 5.00 -27.01
CA VAL A 193 -24.78 3.74 -26.48
C VAL A 193 -23.72 2.65 -26.54
N ARG A 194 -23.00 2.52 -27.66
CA ARG A 194 -21.88 1.55 -27.78
C ARG A 194 -20.78 1.80 -26.77
N HIS A 195 -20.42 3.07 -26.56
CA HIS A 195 -19.43 3.45 -25.56
C HIS A 195 -19.90 3.09 -24.14
N ALA A 196 -21.13 3.45 -23.75
CA ALA A 196 -21.66 3.07 -22.43
C ALA A 196 -21.74 1.55 -22.26
N ALA A 197 -22.03 0.80 -23.34
CA ALA A 197 -22.10 -0.65 -23.33
C ALA A 197 -20.73 -1.31 -23.15
N ILE A 198 -19.68 -0.80 -23.83
CA ILE A 198 -18.33 -1.35 -23.68
C ILE A 198 -17.77 -1.07 -22.28
N SER A 199 -18.01 0.12 -21.72
CA SER A 199 -17.63 0.42 -20.33
C SER A 199 -18.34 -0.51 -19.35
N ALA A 200 -19.67 -0.64 -19.48
CA ALA A 200 -20.45 -1.53 -18.61
C ALA A 200 -20.07 -3.02 -18.77
N LEU A 201 -19.67 -3.44 -19.98
CA LEU A 201 -19.12 -4.77 -20.19
C LEU A 201 -17.83 -4.96 -19.40
N GLY A 202 -16.91 -3.99 -19.46
CA GLY A 202 -15.67 -4.01 -18.68
C GLY A 202 -15.92 -4.11 -17.17
N ASP A 203 -16.89 -3.36 -16.64
CA ASP A 203 -17.26 -3.38 -15.22
C ASP A 203 -17.95 -4.70 -14.84
N SER A 204 -18.53 -5.41 -15.81
CA SER A 204 -19.21 -6.68 -15.58
C SER A 204 -18.31 -7.91 -15.57
N LEU A 205 -17.03 -7.76 -15.91
CA LEU A 205 -16.14 -8.89 -16.18
C LEU A 205 -15.89 -9.78 -14.96
N GLU A 206 -15.95 -9.27 -13.74
CA GLU A 206 -15.60 -10.05 -12.53
C GLU A 206 -16.62 -11.14 -12.19
N PHE A 207 -17.91 -10.96 -12.48
CA PHE A 207 -18.96 -11.93 -12.11
C PHE A 207 -19.51 -12.75 -13.29
N VAL A 208 -19.05 -12.51 -14.52
CA VAL A 208 -19.39 -13.33 -15.70
C VAL A 208 -18.44 -14.52 -15.88
N ARG A 209 -17.74 -14.96 -14.81
CA ARG A 209 -16.79 -16.09 -14.86
C ARG A 209 -17.43 -17.37 -15.41
N SER A 210 -18.67 -17.68 -14.98
CA SER A 210 -19.42 -18.83 -15.52
C SER A 210 -19.68 -18.73 -17.02
N ASN A 211 -19.88 -17.52 -17.54
CA ASN A 211 -20.02 -17.26 -18.97
C ASN A 211 -18.70 -17.45 -19.71
N PHE A 212 -17.58 -17.04 -19.11
CA PHE A 212 -16.23 -17.27 -19.66
C PHE A 212 -15.82 -18.74 -19.65
N GLU A 213 -16.35 -19.56 -18.74
CA GLU A 213 -16.17 -21.01 -18.77
C GLU A 213 -16.87 -21.65 -19.98
N ASN A 214 -18.00 -21.08 -20.42
CA ASN A 214 -18.72 -21.52 -21.61
C ASN A 214 -18.06 -20.99 -22.88
N GLU A 215 -17.46 -21.89 -23.68
CA GLU A 215 -16.75 -21.53 -24.90
C GLU A 215 -17.60 -20.72 -25.91
N GLY A 216 -18.90 -21.02 -26.04
CA GLY A 216 -19.78 -20.30 -26.98
C GLY A 216 -20.00 -18.85 -26.57
N GLU A 217 -20.25 -18.62 -25.28
CA GLU A 217 -20.46 -17.28 -24.73
C GLU A 217 -19.16 -16.50 -24.68
N ARG A 218 -18.06 -17.12 -24.25
CA ARG A 218 -16.71 -16.54 -24.29
C ARG A 218 -16.33 -16.10 -25.72
N ASN A 219 -16.52 -16.97 -26.72
CA ASN A 219 -16.25 -16.61 -28.11
C ASN A 219 -17.06 -15.39 -28.56
N TYR A 220 -18.31 -15.30 -28.10
CA TYR A 220 -19.19 -14.21 -28.45
C TYR A 220 -18.77 -12.88 -27.83
N ILE A 221 -18.39 -12.89 -26.54
CA ILE A 221 -17.83 -11.73 -25.83
C ILE A 221 -16.55 -11.26 -26.51
N MET A 222 -15.60 -12.19 -26.73
CA MET A 222 -14.31 -11.89 -27.34
C MET A 222 -14.47 -11.34 -28.76
N GLN A 223 -15.43 -11.84 -29.54
CA GLN A 223 -15.72 -11.30 -30.86
C GLN A 223 -16.16 -9.83 -30.78
N VAL A 224 -17.12 -9.51 -29.91
CA VAL A 224 -17.66 -8.14 -29.81
C VAL A 224 -16.60 -7.16 -29.33
N ILE A 225 -15.77 -7.55 -28.35
CA ILE A 225 -14.67 -6.70 -27.88
C ILE A 225 -13.60 -6.52 -28.96
N CYS A 226 -13.18 -7.59 -29.64
CA CYS A 226 -12.21 -7.50 -30.74
C CYS A 226 -12.72 -6.65 -31.92
N GLU A 227 -14.03 -6.67 -32.20
CA GLU A 227 -14.63 -5.78 -33.20
C GLU A 227 -14.68 -4.32 -32.72
N ALA A 228 -14.87 -4.10 -31.41
CA ALA A 228 -14.92 -2.77 -30.81
C ALA A 228 -13.55 -2.08 -30.76
N THR A 229 -12.43 -2.81 -30.63
CA THR A 229 -11.07 -2.21 -30.75
C THR A 229 -10.79 -1.64 -32.13
N GLN A 230 -11.54 -2.07 -33.15
CA GLN A 230 -11.46 -1.57 -34.53
C GLN A 230 -12.56 -0.54 -34.85
N ALA A 231 -13.27 -0.03 -33.85
CA ALA A 231 -14.28 1.02 -34.05
C ALA A 231 -13.64 2.32 -34.55
N THR A 232 -14.43 3.13 -35.26
CA THR A 232 -14.00 4.45 -35.74
C THR A 232 -14.00 5.54 -34.67
N ASP A 233 -14.68 5.30 -33.53
CA ASP A 233 -14.74 6.22 -32.39
C ASP A 233 -13.71 5.79 -31.35
N HIS A 234 -12.77 6.68 -31.02
CA HIS A 234 -11.65 6.40 -30.13
C HIS A 234 -12.09 6.02 -28.71
N ARG A 235 -13.20 6.58 -28.21
CA ARG A 235 -13.74 6.24 -26.88
C ARG A 235 -14.17 4.78 -26.82
N ILE A 236 -14.72 4.25 -27.91
CA ILE A 236 -15.08 2.83 -28.01
C ILE A 236 -13.82 1.96 -28.05
N GLN A 237 -12.78 2.40 -28.77
CA GLN A 237 -11.50 1.68 -28.81
C GLN A 237 -10.85 1.64 -27.41
N GLU A 238 -10.80 2.76 -26.71
CA GLU A 238 -10.31 2.87 -25.33
C GLU A 238 -11.07 1.92 -24.40
N GLY A 239 -12.40 1.99 -24.39
CA GLY A 239 -13.22 1.07 -23.59
C GLY A 239 -12.99 -0.40 -23.94
N ALA A 240 -12.77 -0.72 -25.22
CA ALA A 240 -12.52 -2.09 -25.66
C ALA A 240 -11.13 -2.61 -25.26
N TYR A 241 -10.07 -1.80 -25.38
CA TYR A 241 -8.74 -2.19 -24.87
C TYR A 241 -8.74 -2.30 -23.34
N GLY A 242 -9.43 -1.39 -22.63
CA GLY A 242 -9.63 -1.52 -21.19
C GLY A 242 -10.32 -2.84 -20.81
N CYS A 243 -11.32 -3.28 -21.58
CA CYS A 243 -11.92 -4.60 -21.41
C CYS A 243 -10.93 -5.74 -21.67
N LEU A 244 -10.09 -5.64 -22.71
CA LEU A 244 -9.08 -6.66 -23.00
C LEU A 244 -8.06 -6.80 -21.86
N ASN A 245 -7.64 -5.69 -21.25
CA ASN A 245 -6.70 -5.70 -20.13
C ASN A 245 -7.32 -6.43 -18.92
N ARG A 246 -8.55 -6.07 -18.56
CA ARG A 246 -9.30 -6.75 -17.49
C ARG A 246 -9.53 -8.24 -17.79
N ILE A 247 -9.86 -8.59 -19.03
CA ILE A 247 -10.03 -9.99 -19.44
C ILE A 247 -8.72 -10.76 -19.30
N MET A 248 -7.59 -10.17 -19.67
CA MET A 248 -6.29 -10.82 -19.56
C MET A 248 -5.96 -11.14 -18.10
N GLY A 249 -6.13 -10.17 -17.19
CA GLY A 249 -5.89 -10.39 -15.76
C GLY A 249 -6.85 -11.42 -15.13
N LEU A 250 -8.13 -11.40 -15.49
CA LEU A 250 -9.13 -12.29 -14.87
C LEU A 250 -9.16 -13.71 -15.47
N TYR A 251 -8.80 -13.86 -16.74
CA TYR A 251 -9.08 -15.05 -17.56
C TYR A 251 -7.89 -15.50 -18.42
N TYR A 252 -6.65 -15.24 -17.97
CA TYR A 252 -5.42 -15.60 -18.67
C TYR A 252 -5.44 -17.05 -19.21
N ASP A 253 -5.89 -18.01 -18.39
CA ASP A 253 -5.98 -19.45 -18.68
C ASP A 253 -6.89 -19.75 -19.90
N LYS A 254 -7.80 -18.84 -20.26
CA LYS A 254 -8.68 -18.97 -21.43
C LYS A 254 -8.17 -18.26 -22.68
N MET A 255 -7.08 -17.50 -22.59
CA MET A 255 -6.71 -16.54 -23.65
C MET A 255 -5.91 -17.12 -24.81
N ARG A 256 -5.34 -18.32 -24.67
CA ARG A 256 -4.44 -18.90 -25.70
C ARG A 256 -5.01 -18.87 -27.12
N PHE A 257 -6.24 -19.31 -27.30
CA PHE A 257 -6.87 -19.32 -28.63
C PHE A 257 -7.02 -17.89 -29.20
N TYR A 258 -7.48 -16.94 -28.39
CA TYR A 258 -7.71 -15.57 -28.85
C TYR A 258 -6.40 -14.81 -29.08
N MET A 259 -5.37 -15.10 -28.29
CA MET A 259 -4.03 -14.55 -28.47
C MET A 259 -3.48 -14.87 -29.85
N GLU A 260 -3.49 -16.15 -30.23
CA GLU A 260 -3.00 -16.62 -31.54
C GLU A 260 -3.86 -16.11 -32.71
N LYS A 261 -5.17 -15.90 -32.49
CA LYS A 261 -6.12 -15.57 -33.56
C LYS A 261 -6.28 -14.08 -33.84
N ALA A 262 -6.24 -13.25 -32.80
CA ALA A 262 -6.62 -11.84 -32.92
C ALA A 262 -5.84 -10.91 -31.99
N LEU A 263 -5.74 -11.22 -30.69
CA LEU A 263 -5.27 -10.26 -29.69
C LEU A 263 -3.85 -9.80 -29.99
N PHE A 264 -2.95 -10.71 -30.37
CA PHE A 264 -1.58 -10.37 -30.72
C PHE A 264 -1.48 -9.28 -31.81
N GLY A 265 -2.24 -9.43 -32.90
CA GLY A 265 -2.24 -8.43 -33.98
C GLY A 265 -2.92 -7.13 -33.59
N LEU A 266 -4.04 -7.22 -32.86
CA LEU A 266 -4.81 -6.05 -32.42
C LEU A 266 -4.02 -5.19 -31.43
N THR A 267 -3.31 -5.78 -30.48
CA THR A 267 -2.58 -5.02 -29.46
C THR A 267 -1.32 -4.40 -30.04
N ILE A 268 -0.60 -5.09 -30.92
CA ILE A 268 0.52 -4.47 -31.66
C ILE A 268 0.04 -3.29 -32.52
N GLN A 269 -1.11 -3.41 -33.18
CA GLN A 269 -1.68 -2.30 -33.93
C GLN A 269 -2.09 -1.14 -33.00
N GLY A 270 -2.69 -1.45 -31.85
CA GLY A 270 -3.07 -0.48 -30.82
C GLY A 270 -1.88 0.31 -30.29
N MET A 271 -0.76 -0.38 -29.99
CA MET A 271 0.49 0.27 -29.54
C MET A 271 1.06 1.26 -30.56
N LYS A 272 0.74 1.06 -31.85
CA LYS A 272 1.17 1.92 -32.96
C LYS A 272 0.11 2.97 -33.33
N SER A 273 -0.96 3.10 -32.55
CA SER A 273 -2.00 4.10 -32.75
C SER A 273 -1.41 5.52 -32.67
N ASP A 274 -1.98 6.42 -33.46
CA ASP A 274 -1.71 7.86 -33.36
C ASP A 274 -2.45 8.49 -32.17
N GLU A 275 -3.53 7.85 -31.71
CA GLU A 275 -4.25 8.23 -30.49
C GLU A 275 -3.53 7.67 -29.27
N GLU A 276 -3.02 8.57 -28.42
CA GLU A 276 -2.15 8.24 -27.30
C GLU A 276 -2.84 7.34 -26.26
N ASP A 277 -4.11 7.60 -25.92
CA ASP A 277 -4.84 6.81 -24.92
C ASP A 277 -5.08 5.37 -25.38
N VAL A 278 -5.34 5.16 -26.67
CA VAL A 278 -5.43 3.82 -27.27
C VAL A 278 -4.07 3.12 -27.23
N ALA A 279 -2.98 3.83 -27.55
CA ALA A 279 -1.63 3.28 -27.48
C ALA A 279 -1.24 2.91 -26.04
N LYS A 280 -1.56 3.76 -25.06
CA LYS A 280 -1.35 3.49 -23.63
C LYS A 280 -2.07 2.22 -23.20
N LEU A 281 -3.36 2.08 -23.52
CA LEU A 281 -4.13 0.89 -23.14
C LEU A 281 -3.64 -0.38 -23.82
N ALA A 282 -3.12 -0.29 -25.05
CA ALA A 282 -2.54 -1.43 -25.74
C ALA A 282 -1.14 -1.81 -25.21
N VAL A 283 -0.36 -0.86 -24.70
CA VAL A 283 0.88 -1.13 -23.94
C VAL A 283 0.51 -1.77 -22.60
N GLU A 284 -0.50 -1.23 -21.91
CA GLU A 284 -1.01 -1.72 -20.64
C GLU A 284 -1.47 -3.19 -20.72
N PHE A 285 -2.09 -3.59 -21.85
CA PHE A 285 -2.41 -5.00 -22.10
C PHE A 285 -1.20 -5.91 -21.90
N TRP A 286 -0.04 -5.50 -22.40
CA TRP A 286 1.20 -6.26 -22.29
C TRP A 286 1.85 -6.14 -20.91
N CYS A 287 1.69 -5.01 -20.21
CA CYS A 287 2.00 -4.93 -18.77
C CYS A 287 1.24 -6.01 -18.02
N THR A 288 -0.08 -6.10 -18.20
CA THR A 288 -0.93 -7.12 -17.56
C THR A 288 -0.51 -8.54 -17.93
N VAL A 289 -0.15 -8.81 -19.20
CA VAL A 289 0.39 -10.13 -19.58
C VAL A 289 1.66 -10.45 -18.81
N CYS A 290 2.58 -9.49 -18.68
CA CYS A 290 3.84 -9.71 -17.97
C CYS A 290 3.61 -9.91 -16.47
N GLU A 291 2.75 -9.10 -15.84
CA GLU A 291 2.40 -9.24 -14.42
C GLU A 291 1.77 -10.60 -14.10
N GLU A 292 0.81 -11.04 -14.91
CA GLU A 292 0.22 -12.39 -14.78
C GLU A 292 1.26 -13.48 -14.98
N GLU A 293 2.13 -13.35 -15.99
CA GLU A 293 3.15 -14.35 -16.29
C GLU A 293 4.22 -14.44 -15.19
N ILE A 294 4.63 -13.32 -14.60
CA ILE A 294 5.54 -13.27 -13.44
C ILE A 294 4.87 -13.93 -12.23
N SER A 295 3.64 -13.54 -11.91
CA SER A 295 2.88 -14.14 -10.79
C SER A 295 2.70 -15.66 -10.96
N ILE A 296 2.38 -16.12 -12.17
CA ILE A 296 2.23 -17.55 -12.47
C ILE A 296 3.57 -18.29 -12.31
N GLU A 297 4.68 -17.70 -12.74
CA GLU A 297 6.02 -18.29 -12.61
C GLU A 297 6.44 -18.40 -11.13
N ASP A 298 6.19 -17.36 -10.33
CA ASP A 298 6.45 -17.35 -8.90
C ASP A 298 5.61 -18.40 -8.16
N ASP A 299 4.29 -18.42 -8.39
CA ASP A 299 3.37 -19.39 -7.80
C ASP A 299 3.76 -20.83 -8.15
N ASN A 300 4.09 -21.09 -9.42
CA ASN A 300 4.50 -22.41 -9.88
C ASN A 300 5.85 -22.83 -9.28
N SER A 301 6.78 -21.90 -9.12
CA SER A 301 8.07 -22.14 -8.47
C SER A 301 7.89 -22.48 -6.99
N GLN A 302 7.02 -21.75 -6.29
CA GLN A 302 6.67 -22.03 -4.90
C GLN A 302 5.97 -23.38 -4.75
N ALA A 303 4.94 -23.64 -5.56
CA ALA A 303 4.20 -24.91 -5.54
C ALA A 303 5.13 -26.12 -5.79
N GLN A 304 6.10 -25.98 -6.68
CA GLN A 304 7.11 -27.00 -6.94
C GLN A 304 8.05 -27.20 -5.75
N ALA A 305 8.48 -26.13 -5.07
CA ALA A 305 9.30 -26.21 -3.87
C ALA A 305 8.58 -26.91 -2.71
N GLU A 306 7.26 -26.74 -2.62
CA GLU A 306 6.38 -27.40 -1.65
C GLU A 306 6.02 -28.85 -2.04
N GLY A 307 6.36 -29.28 -3.26
CA GLY A 307 6.10 -30.63 -3.76
C GLY A 307 4.68 -30.85 -4.30
N SER A 308 3.94 -29.78 -4.58
CA SER A 308 2.65 -29.84 -5.27
C SER A 308 2.83 -30.26 -6.73
N THR A 309 1.82 -30.94 -7.27
CA THR A 309 1.73 -31.30 -8.70
C THR A 309 0.75 -30.43 -9.47
N GLU A 310 0.03 -29.55 -8.78
CA GLU A 310 -0.94 -28.63 -9.39
C GLU A 310 -0.22 -27.30 -9.68
N MET A 311 -0.11 -26.96 -10.96
CA MET A 311 0.52 -25.73 -11.45
C MET A 311 -0.51 -24.90 -12.21
N ARG A 312 -0.42 -23.58 -12.08
CA ARG A 312 -1.18 -22.63 -12.92
C ARG A 312 -0.74 -22.77 -14.36
N GLU A 313 -1.69 -22.65 -15.29
CA GLU A 313 -1.40 -22.70 -16.73
C GLU A 313 -0.52 -21.51 -17.13
N TYR A 314 0.58 -21.79 -17.84
CA TYR A 314 1.55 -20.78 -18.28
C TYR A 314 1.81 -20.91 -19.79
N PHE A 315 1.47 -19.88 -20.56
CA PHE A 315 1.49 -19.93 -22.02
C PHE A 315 2.68 -19.24 -22.70
N ASN A 316 3.51 -18.50 -21.95
CA ASN A 316 4.68 -17.79 -22.48
C ASN A 316 4.33 -16.75 -23.57
N PHE A 317 3.20 -16.05 -23.46
CA PHE A 317 2.80 -15.02 -24.40
C PHE A 317 3.85 -13.92 -24.55
N ALA A 318 4.41 -13.38 -23.45
CA ALA A 318 5.42 -12.34 -23.53
C ALA A 318 6.69 -12.86 -24.23
N ARG A 319 7.14 -14.06 -23.89
CA ARG A 319 8.31 -14.69 -24.51
C ARG A 319 8.13 -14.89 -26.01
N VAL A 320 6.96 -15.36 -26.46
CA VAL A 320 6.65 -15.56 -27.88
C VAL A 320 6.54 -14.22 -28.62
N ALA A 321 5.98 -13.19 -27.97
CA ALA A 321 5.76 -11.88 -28.54
C ALA A 321 7.01 -10.98 -28.62
N THR A 322 8.11 -11.39 -27.95
CA THR A 322 9.30 -10.55 -27.74
C THR A 322 9.86 -9.94 -29.03
N GLN A 323 9.90 -10.70 -30.13
CA GLN A 323 10.48 -10.22 -31.40
C GLN A 323 9.68 -9.11 -32.07
N GLU A 324 8.38 -9.02 -31.82
CA GLU A 324 7.50 -8.02 -32.43
C GLU A 324 7.20 -6.85 -31.49
N VAL A 325 7.07 -7.11 -30.19
CA VAL A 325 6.62 -6.10 -29.22
C VAL A 325 7.78 -5.28 -28.66
N VAL A 326 8.92 -5.90 -28.32
CA VAL A 326 10.07 -5.16 -27.78
C VAL A 326 10.55 -4.06 -28.73
N PRO A 327 10.69 -4.27 -30.05
CA PRO A 327 11.02 -3.18 -30.98
C PRO A 327 10.02 -2.03 -30.95
N VAL A 328 8.73 -2.30 -30.75
CA VAL A 328 7.71 -1.25 -30.65
C VAL A 328 7.88 -0.47 -29.36
N LEU A 329 8.07 -1.14 -28.22
CA LEU A 329 8.34 -0.48 -26.95
C LEU A 329 9.57 0.44 -27.02
N LEU A 330 10.65 -0.02 -27.65
CA LEU A 330 11.89 0.75 -27.81
C LEU A 330 11.70 2.01 -28.67
N GLU A 331 10.86 1.96 -29.71
CA GLU A 331 10.51 3.16 -30.50
C GLU A 331 9.54 4.08 -29.73
N LEU A 332 8.65 3.53 -28.91
CA LEU A 332 7.78 4.32 -28.03
C LEU A 332 8.55 5.04 -26.92
N LEU A 333 9.64 4.45 -26.41
CA LEU A 333 10.55 5.12 -25.49
C LEU A 333 11.10 6.42 -26.08
N ALA A 334 11.37 6.45 -27.39
CA ALA A 334 11.88 7.63 -28.09
C ALA A 334 10.81 8.71 -28.39
N LYS A 335 9.60 8.59 -27.82
CA LYS A 335 8.53 9.59 -27.90
C LYS A 335 8.45 10.47 -26.64
N GLN A 336 9.59 10.79 -26.02
CA GLN A 336 9.61 11.63 -24.82
C GLN A 336 9.08 13.03 -25.11
N ASP A 337 8.23 13.51 -24.19
CA ASP A 337 7.79 14.90 -24.13
C ASP A 337 8.71 15.70 -23.19
N GLU A 338 9.28 16.79 -23.70
CA GLU A 338 10.22 17.65 -22.96
C GLU A 338 9.50 18.53 -21.94
N ASP A 339 8.22 18.83 -22.19
CA ASP A 339 7.38 19.72 -21.38
C ASP A 339 6.52 18.96 -20.36
N ALA A 340 6.49 17.62 -20.44
CA ALA A 340 5.76 16.78 -19.50
C ALA A 340 6.31 16.93 -18.07
N THR A 341 5.38 16.98 -17.12
CA THR A 341 5.72 17.06 -15.69
C THR A 341 6.19 15.70 -15.15
N ASP A 342 6.90 15.72 -14.02
CA ASP A 342 7.45 14.49 -13.46
C ASP A 342 6.38 13.49 -12.97
N ASP A 343 5.13 13.91 -12.78
CA ASP A 343 4.00 13.05 -12.36
C ASP A 343 3.10 12.59 -13.53
N GLU A 344 3.41 12.99 -14.77
CA GLU A 344 2.54 12.71 -15.91
C GLU A 344 2.75 11.29 -16.48
N TYR A 345 1.70 10.47 -16.53
CA TYR A 345 1.75 9.13 -17.12
C TYR A 345 1.54 9.19 -18.63
N ASN A 346 2.63 9.38 -19.37
CA ASN A 346 2.65 9.46 -20.83
C ASN A 346 3.08 8.14 -21.50
N LEU A 347 2.96 8.07 -22.83
CA LEU A 347 3.24 6.86 -23.59
C LEU A 347 4.70 6.37 -23.45
N SER A 348 5.69 7.27 -23.38
CA SER A 348 7.09 6.86 -23.18
C SER A 348 7.33 6.20 -21.81
N ARG A 349 6.66 6.68 -20.77
CA ARG A 349 6.74 6.10 -19.42
C ARG A 349 6.01 4.77 -19.32
N ALA A 350 4.85 4.65 -19.95
CA ALA A 350 4.15 3.37 -20.07
C ALA A 350 5.01 2.33 -20.81
N ALA A 351 5.68 2.73 -21.90
CA ALA A 351 6.60 1.85 -22.63
C ALA A 351 7.82 1.44 -21.80
N TYR A 352 8.34 2.34 -20.97
CA TYR A 352 9.43 2.05 -20.03
C TYR A 352 9.03 1.01 -18.98
N GLN A 353 7.90 1.23 -18.31
CA GLN A 353 7.35 0.28 -17.33
C GLN A 353 7.08 -1.08 -17.98
N CYS A 354 6.46 -1.09 -19.17
CA CYS A 354 6.21 -2.32 -19.91
C CYS A 354 7.51 -3.05 -20.24
N LEU A 355 8.58 -2.36 -20.64
CA LEU A 355 9.88 -2.98 -20.92
C LEU A 355 10.53 -3.58 -19.67
N GLN A 356 10.38 -2.95 -18.50
CA GLN A 356 10.85 -3.49 -17.22
C GLN A 356 10.13 -4.80 -16.89
N LEU A 357 8.80 -4.79 -16.91
CA LEU A 357 7.97 -5.98 -16.69
C LEU A 357 8.28 -7.07 -17.71
N TRP A 358 8.51 -6.69 -18.98
CA TRP A 358 8.88 -7.61 -20.04
C TRP A 358 10.19 -8.32 -19.73
N SER A 359 11.20 -7.56 -19.28
CA SER A 359 12.51 -8.08 -18.90
C SER A 359 12.41 -9.10 -17.77
N GLN A 360 11.60 -8.83 -16.75
CA GLN A 360 11.31 -9.75 -15.66
C GLN A 360 10.60 -11.03 -16.16
N ALA A 361 9.55 -10.88 -16.97
CA ALA A 361 8.75 -12.00 -17.47
C ALA A 361 9.49 -12.95 -18.44
N VAL A 362 10.45 -12.45 -19.23
CA VAL A 362 11.14 -13.26 -20.27
C VAL A 362 12.62 -13.49 -20.03
N GLY A 363 13.18 -12.83 -19.01
CA GLY A 363 14.58 -12.85 -18.64
C GLY A 363 15.52 -12.54 -19.80
N SER A 364 16.55 -13.37 -19.96
CA SER A 364 17.63 -13.22 -20.96
C SER A 364 17.14 -13.16 -22.43
N THR A 365 15.87 -13.44 -22.71
CA THR A 365 15.28 -13.39 -24.07
C THR A 365 15.15 -11.96 -24.61
N ALA A 366 14.95 -10.96 -23.74
CA ALA A 366 14.80 -9.56 -24.16
C ALA A 366 16.14 -8.91 -24.55
N VAL A 367 17.24 -9.37 -23.96
CA VAL A 367 18.58 -8.75 -24.04
C VAL A 367 19.04 -8.49 -25.47
N PRO A 368 18.97 -9.42 -26.45
CA PRO A 368 19.52 -9.18 -27.78
C PRO A 368 18.84 -8.04 -28.53
N ALA A 369 17.51 -7.92 -28.43
CA ALA A 369 16.76 -6.87 -29.11
C ALA A 369 17.05 -5.50 -28.52
N VAL A 370 17.15 -5.42 -27.18
CA VAL A 370 17.49 -4.19 -26.47
C VAL A 370 18.92 -3.76 -26.79
N LEU A 371 19.91 -4.66 -26.70
CA LEU A 371 21.29 -4.33 -27.03
C LEU A 371 21.46 -3.83 -28.47
N GLN A 372 20.76 -4.45 -29.43
CA GLN A 372 20.78 -3.98 -30.82
C GLN A 372 20.29 -2.52 -30.95
N PHE A 373 19.25 -2.15 -30.20
CA PHE A 373 18.74 -0.78 -30.17
C PHE A 373 19.71 0.17 -29.47
N VAL A 374 20.26 -0.24 -28.31
CA VAL A 374 21.22 0.55 -27.54
C VAL A 374 22.47 0.86 -28.38
N GLU A 375 23.11 -0.16 -28.96
CA GLU A 375 24.30 0.00 -29.80
C GLU A 375 24.08 0.93 -30.99
N LYS A 376 22.87 0.87 -31.58
CA LYS A 376 22.49 1.72 -32.72
C LYS A 376 22.30 3.18 -32.31
N ASN A 377 21.71 3.43 -31.14
CA ASN A 377 21.13 4.74 -30.80
C ASN A 377 21.88 5.52 -29.72
N LEU A 378 22.81 4.91 -28.99
CA LEU A 378 23.56 5.56 -27.90
C LEU A 378 24.31 6.83 -28.33
N ARG A 379 24.66 6.94 -29.61
CA ARG A 379 25.33 8.11 -30.20
C ARG A 379 24.49 8.79 -31.30
N ALA A 380 23.17 8.61 -31.25
CA ALA A 380 22.26 9.27 -32.18
C ALA A 380 22.36 10.80 -32.04
N GLU A 381 22.17 11.51 -33.16
CA GLU A 381 22.11 12.99 -33.14
C GLU A 381 20.88 13.47 -32.34
N ASP A 382 19.76 12.77 -32.49
CA ASP A 382 18.54 13.02 -31.72
C ASP A 382 18.72 12.52 -30.28
N TRP A 383 18.52 13.43 -29.34
CA TRP A 383 18.66 13.14 -27.91
C TRP A 383 17.60 12.16 -27.41
N ARG A 384 16.41 12.13 -28.04
CA ARG A 384 15.32 11.20 -27.70
C ARG A 384 15.76 9.75 -27.84
N TYR A 385 16.54 9.45 -28.88
CA TYR A 385 17.09 8.12 -29.12
C TYR A 385 18.28 7.80 -28.20
N ARG A 386 19.10 8.79 -27.83
CA ARG A 386 20.17 8.59 -26.83
C ARG A 386 19.58 8.29 -25.45
N ASP A 387 18.58 9.07 -25.05
CA ASP A 387 17.81 8.89 -23.82
C ASP A 387 17.13 7.51 -23.81
N ALA A 388 16.38 7.17 -24.86
CA ALA A 388 15.72 5.87 -24.98
C ALA A 388 16.71 4.70 -24.89
N ALA A 389 17.92 4.85 -25.43
CA ALA A 389 18.96 3.82 -25.33
C ALA A 389 19.45 3.62 -23.89
N VAL A 390 19.77 4.69 -23.15
CA VAL A 390 20.21 4.54 -21.75
C VAL A 390 19.07 4.04 -20.85
N SER A 391 17.85 4.52 -21.09
CA SER A 391 16.64 4.07 -20.40
C SER A 391 16.37 2.58 -20.65
N ALA A 392 16.38 2.14 -21.91
CA ALA A 392 16.17 0.74 -22.26
C ALA A 392 17.22 -0.20 -21.63
N PHE A 393 18.48 0.24 -21.55
CA PHE A 393 19.52 -0.52 -20.86
C PHE A 393 19.22 -0.65 -19.36
N GLY A 394 18.89 0.46 -18.69
CA GLY A 394 18.50 0.44 -17.27
C GLY A 394 17.24 -0.39 -16.98
N ALA A 395 16.29 -0.42 -17.91
CA ALA A 395 15.04 -1.17 -17.80
C ALA A 395 15.26 -2.70 -17.73
N ILE A 396 16.28 -3.21 -18.42
CA ILE A 396 16.57 -4.66 -18.48
C ILE A 396 17.58 -5.16 -17.43
N MET A 397 17.93 -4.33 -16.44
CA MET A 397 18.87 -4.73 -15.38
C MET A 397 18.28 -5.77 -14.41
N GLU A 398 16.97 -5.97 -14.48
CA GLU A 398 16.23 -6.92 -13.65
C GLU A 398 15.49 -7.92 -14.55
N GLY A 399 15.49 -9.20 -14.16
CA GLY A 399 14.91 -10.31 -14.92
C GLY A 399 15.94 -11.26 -15.57
N PRO A 400 16.86 -10.79 -16.44
CA PRO A 400 17.85 -11.64 -17.06
C PRO A 400 18.79 -12.30 -16.05
N ASP A 401 19.37 -13.44 -16.46
CA ASP A 401 20.35 -14.14 -15.63
C ASP A 401 21.53 -13.23 -15.31
N GLU A 402 21.96 -13.17 -14.05
CA GLU A 402 23.09 -12.36 -13.61
C GLU A 402 24.38 -12.68 -14.41
N LYS A 403 24.57 -13.95 -14.80
CA LYS A 403 25.71 -14.39 -15.64
C LYS A 403 25.70 -13.77 -17.04
N VAL A 404 24.54 -13.39 -17.54
CA VAL A 404 24.38 -12.71 -18.83
C VAL A 404 24.61 -11.21 -18.65
N LEU A 405 24.08 -10.62 -17.57
CA LEU A 405 24.22 -9.18 -17.28
C LEU A 405 25.65 -8.79 -16.89
N ASP A 406 26.38 -9.61 -16.14
CA ASP A 406 27.70 -9.27 -15.60
C ASP A 406 28.71 -8.75 -16.64
N PRO A 407 28.98 -9.46 -17.75
CA PRO A 407 29.90 -8.96 -18.77
C PRO A 407 29.37 -7.70 -19.47
N LEU A 408 28.05 -7.59 -19.66
CA LEU A 408 27.43 -6.44 -20.33
C LEU A 408 27.54 -5.17 -19.48
N VAL A 409 27.26 -5.27 -18.19
CA VAL A 409 27.36 -4.17 -17.23
C VAL A 409 28.80 -3.69 -17.14
N LYS A 410 29.78 -4.60 -17.04
CA LYS A 410 31.21 -4.25 -16.99
C LYS A 410 31.68 -3.47 -18.22
N GLU A 411 31.17 -3.80 -19.40
CA GLU A 411 31.47 -3.07 -20.64
C GLU A 411 30.72 -1.72 -20.74
N ALA A 412 29.46 -1.68 -20.30
CA ALA A 412 28.61 -0.50 -20.39
C ALA A 412 28.90 0.57 -19.33
N LEU A 413 29.39 0.21 -18.15
CA LEU A 413 29.62 1.13 -17.03
C LEU A 413 30.45 2.38 -17.41
N PRO A 414 31.63 2.27 -18.05
CA PRO A 414 32.39 3.45 -18.47
C PRO A 414 31.63 4.34 -19.45
N VAL A 415 30.77 3.74 -20.28
CA VAL A 415 29.98 4.45 -21.29
C VAL A 415 28.84 5.22 -20.61
N LEU A 416 28.10 4.59 -19.70
CA LEU A 416 27.03 5.23 -18.93
C LEU A 416 27.56 6.35 -18.03
N ILE A 417 28.73 6.16 -17.41
CA ILE A 417 29.41 7.24 -16.67
C ILE A 417 29.73 8.41 -17.62
N GLY A 418 30.15 8.14 -18.85
CA GLY A 418 30.33 9.17 -19.87
C GLY A 418 29.04 9.89 -20.27
N MET A 419 27.89 9.20 -20.26
CA MET A 419 26.58 9.78 -20.58
C MET A 419 26.10 10.80 -19.53
N MET A 420 26.65 10.78 -18.31
CA MET A 420 26.42 11.84 -17.31
C MET A 420 26.93 13.23 -17.75
N GLU A 421 27.75 13.27 -18.79
CA GLU A 421 28.27 14.50 -19.41
C GLU A 421 27.57 14.87 -20.73
N ASP A 422 26.46 14.19 -21.10
CA ASP A 422 25.69 14.51 -22.31
C ASP A 422 25.18 15.97 -22.28
N PRO A 423 25.16 16.72 -23.41
CA PRO A 423 24.65 18.09 -23.41
C PRO A 423 23.17 18.23 -22.99
N VAL A 424 22.37 17.16 -23.06
CA VAL A 424 20.92 17.18 -22.78
C VAL A 424 20.62 16.62 -21.39
N VAL A 425 19.92 17.39 -20.56
CA VAL A 425 19.66 17.05 -19.15
C VAL A 425 18.83 15.78 -19.00
N GLN A 426 17.88 15.52 -19.90
CA GLN A 426 17.05 14.31 -19.90
C GLN A 426 17.93 13.06 -20.04
N VAL A 427 18.89 13.09 -20.98
CA VAL A 427 19.82 11.98 -21.20
C VAL A 427 20.68 11.74 -19.95
N LYS A 428 21.13 12.82 -19.30
CA LYS A 428 21.91 12.71 -18.05
C LYS A 428 21.08 12.11 -16.90
N ASP A 429 19.83 12.51 -16.78
CA ASP A 429 18.92 12.03 -15.75
C ASP A 429 18.62 10.53 -15.95
N SER A 430 18.28 10.12 -17.16
CA SER A 430 18.10 8.71 -17.52
C SER A 430 19.38 7.88 -17.36
N ALA A 431 20.56 8.45 -17.62
CA ALA A 431 21.83 7.80 -17.33
C ALA A 431 22.06 7.62 -15.83
N ALA A 432 21.75 8.62 -15.00
CA ALA A 432 21.83 8.53 -13.54
C ALA A 432 20.86 7.45 -13.01
N TYR A 433 19.64 7.40 -13.53
CA TYR A 433 18.66 6.39 -13.16
C TYR A 433 19.10 4.99 -13.60
N ALA A 434 19.63 4.82 -14.81
CA ALA A 434 20.18 3.55 -15.26
C ALA A 434 21.37 3.08 -14.40
N LEU A 435 22.24 4.00 -13.97
CA LEU A 435 23.32 3.69 -13.01
C LEU A 435 22.76 3.24 -11.65
N GLY A 436 21.68 3.87 -11.18
CA GLY A 436 20.99 3.44 -9.97
C GLY A 436 20.39 2.04 -10.08
N ARG A 437 19.80 1.69 -11.24
CA ARG A 437 19.29 0.34 -11.55
C ARG A 437 20.41 -0.70 -11.54
N ILE A 438 21.58 -0.35 -12.07
CA ILE A 438 22.77 -1.21 -12.00
C ILE A 438 23.22 -1.41 -10.54
N CYS A 439 23.26 -0.34 -9.75
CA CYS A 439 23.59 -0.44 -8.32
C CYS A 439 22.60 -1.35 -7.59
N GLU A 440 21.30 -1.20 -7.86
CA GLU A 440 20.24 -1.96 -7.21
C GLU A 440 20.26 -3.45 -7.56
N ALA A 441 20.32 -3.78 -8.86
CA ALA A 441 20.04 -5.13 -9.36
C ALA A 441 21.31 -5.96 -9.67
N VAL A 442 22.44 -5.31 -9.97
CA VAL A 442 23.66 -5.99 -10.46
C VAL A 442 24.93 -5.42 -9.79
N SER A 443 24.86 -5.14 -8.49
CA SER A 443 25.95 -4.55 -7.71
C SER A 443 27.27 -5.33 -7.80
N ASP A 444 27.18 -6.66 -7.91
CA ASP A 444 28.34 -7.56 -7.92
C ASP A 444 29.22 -7.40 -9.18
N SER A 445 28.65 -6.82 -10.24
CA SER A 445 29.38 -6.49 -11.47
C SER A 445 30.20 -5.20 -11.37
N ILE A 446 29.95 -4.38 -10.35
CA ILE A 446 30.68 -3.14 -10.10
C ILE A 446 31.93 -3.47 -9.27
N ASP A 447 33.08 -3.57 -9.92
CA ASP A 447 34.37 -3.71 -9.23
C ASP A 447 34.68 -2.48 -8.35
N PRO A 448 34.77 -2.64 -7.01
CA PRO A 448 35.08 -1.54 -6.10
C PRO A 448 36.38 -0.80 -6.42
N GLN A 449 37.38 -1.49 -6.96
CA GLN A 449 38.70 -0.89 -7.22
C GLN A 449 38.71 -0.04 -8.50
N THR A 450 37.90 -0.42 -9.49
CA THR A 450 37.95 0.16 -10.83
C THR A 450 36.79 1.13 -11.07
N HIS A 451 35.58 0.78 -10.66
CA HIS A 451 34.36 1.46 -11.07
C HIS A 451 33.79 2.40 -10.00
N LEU A 452 33.99 2.10 -8.72
CA LEU A 452 33.29 2.78 -7.62
C LEU A 452 33.64 4.27 -7.49
N GLN A 453 34.93 4.63 -7.49
CA GLN A 453 35.33 6.04 -7.39
C GLN A 453 34.80 6.88 -8.58
N PRO A 454 34.95 6.47 -9.87
CA PRO A 454 34.32 7.17 -10.98
C PRO A 454 32.81 7.31 -10.86
N LEU A 455 32.11 6.26 -10.44
CA LEU A 455 30.67 6.24 -10.27
C LEU A 455 30.20 7.22 -9.19
N ILE A 456 30.80 7.16 -7.99
CA ILE A 456 30.50 8.11 -6.91
C ILE A 456 30.76 9.55 -7.36
N SER A 457 31.86 9.78 -8.08
CA SER A 457 32.25 11.12 -8.54
C SER A 457 31.25 11.71 -9.54
N CYS A 458 30.79 10.92 -10.52
CA CYS A 458 29.83 11.40 -11.51
C CYS A 458 28.44 11.62 -10.91
N LEU A 459 28.00 10.77 -9.97
CA LEU A 459 26.72 10.92 -9.29
C LEU A 459 26.68 12.20 -8.42
N PHE A 460 27.75 12.48 -7.66
CA PHE A 460 27.84 13.74 -6.90
C PHE A 460 27.96 14.98 -7.79
N ALA A 461 28.68 14.88 -8.91
CA ALA A 461 28.72 15.96 -9.90
C ALA A 461 27.32 16.21 -10.50
N GLY A 462 26.59 15.14 -10.85
CA GLY A 462 25.22 15.20 -11.34
C GLY A 462 24.27 15.85 -10.34
N LEU A 463 24.32 15.42 -9.07
CA LEU A 463 23.54 15.98 -7.96
C LEU A 463 23.74 17.49 -7.80
N SER A 464 24.97 17.97 -7.99
CA SER A 464 25.31 19.40 -7.90
C SER A 464 25.02 20.20 -9.18
N SER A 465 24.67 19.53 -10.29
CA SER A 465 24.61 20.16 -11.61
C SER A 465 23.23 20.72 -11.97
N HIS A 466 22.15 19.97 -11.74
CA HIS A 466 20.80 20.34 -12.13
C HIS A 466 19.76 19.69 -11.20
N PRO A 467 18.76 20.44 -10.67
CA PRO A 467 17.75 19.91 -9.75
C PRO A 467 17.02 18.66 -10.26
N ARG A 468 16.65 18.62 -11.55
CA ARG A 468 16.03 17.46 -12.19
C ARG A 468 16.80 16.15 -12.01
N MET A 469 18.14 16.20 -12.00
CA MET A 469 18.98 15.02 -11.82
C MET A 469 19.12 14.58 -10.36
N ALA A 470 18.69 15.43 -9.41
CA ALA A 470 18.94 15.21 -8.00
C ALA A 470 18.31 13.91 -7.51
N SER A 471 17.04 13.67 -7.85
CA SER A 471 16.31 12.48 -7.46
C SER A 471 16.99 11.20 -7.95
N SER A 472 17.35 11.13 -9.23
CA SER A 472 18.02 9.97 -9.82
C SER A 472 19.43 9.75 -9.26
N CYS A 473 20.20 10.83 -9.07
CA CYS A 473 21.54 10.73 -8.49
C CYS A 473 21.48 10.30 -7.01
N CYS A 474 20.56 10.86 -6.24
CA CYS A 474 20.35 10.49 -4.84
C CYS A 474 19.92 9.03 -4.71
N TRP A 475 18.94 8.59 -5.51
CA TRP A 475 18.49 7.21 -5.52
C TRP A 475 19.63 6.24 -5.86
N ALA A 476 20.43 6.55 -6.89
CA ALA A 476 21.61 5.75 -7.23
C ALA A 476 22.65 5.71 -6.09
N LEU A 477 22.90 6.84 -5.42
CA LEU A 477 23.81 6.91 -4.27
C LEU A 477 23.31 6.15 -3.04
N MET A 478 22.00 6.12 -2.80
CA MET A 478 21.38 5.34 -1.72
C MET A 478 21.51 3.83 -1.98
N ASN A 479 21.16 3.37 -3.19
CA ASN A 479 21.36 1.97 -3.58
C ASN A 479 22.83 1.54 -3.48
N LEU A 480 23.74 2.43 -3.89
CA LEU A 480 25.18 2.22 -3.75
C LEU A 480 25.58 2.13 -2.27
N ALA A 481 25.03 2.97 -1.39
CA ALA A 481 25.28 2.89 0.06
C ALA A 481 24.86 1.53 0.65
N ASP A 482 23.66 1.08 0.30
CA ASP A 482 23.08 -0.18 0.80
C ASP A 482 23.85 -1.41 0.30
N ARG A 483 24.17 -1.45 -0.99
CA ARG A 483 24.80 -2.62 -1.63
C ARG A 483 26.28 -2.78 -1.27
N PHE A 484 26.95 -1.69 -0.91
CA PHE A 484 28.36 -1.69 -0.51
C PHE A 484 28.58 -1.55 1.01
N ALA A 485 27.51 -1.75 1.81
CA ALA A 485 27.55 -1.70 3.28
C ALA A 485 28.47 -2.75 3.92
N GLY A 486 28.62 -3.91 3.25
CA GLY A 486 29.32 -5.08 3.79
C GLY A 486 28.51 -5.85 4.83
N GLU A 487 29.14 -6.84 5.46
CA GLU A 487 28.49 -7.66 6.49
C GLU A 487 28.26 -6.86 7.79
N PRO A 488 27.19 -7.15 8.56
CA PRO A 488 26.95 -6.54 9.86
C PRO A 488 28.18 -6.66 10.79
N GLY A 489 28.65 -5.51 11.30
CA GLY A 489 29.82 -5.43 12.18
C GLY A 489 31.18 -5.47 11.48
N CYS A 490 31.24 -5.33 10.15
CA CYS A 490 32.50 -5.27 9.41
C CYS A 490 33.38 -4.07 9.84
N LEU A 491 34.70 -4.29 9.89
CA LEU A 491 35.66 -3.25 10.27
C LEU A 491 35.72 -2.12 9.22
N THR A 492 35.67 -2.49 7.95
CA THR A 492 35.79 -1.60 6.79
C THR A 492 34.91 -2.15 5.68
N ASN A 493 34.40 -1.27 4.81
CA ASN A 493 33.65 -1.64 3.61
C ASN A 493 34.17 -0.85 2.40
N ALA A 494 33.61 -1.10 1.21
CA ALA A 494 34.09 -0.46 -0.02
C ALA A 494 33.90 1.08 0.00
N LEU A 495 33.00 1.59 0.84
CA LEU A 495 32.72 3.02 0.96
C LEU A 495 33.56 3.73 2.02
N SER A 496 34.24 3.01 2.93
CA SER A 496 35.06 3.60 4.00
C SER A 496 36.07 4.63 3.49
N ALA A 497 36.73 4.35 2.35
CA ALA A 497 37.70 5.27 1.74
C ALA A 497 37.08 6.55 1.17
N HIS A 498 35.78 6.52 0.85
CA HIS A 498 35.04 7.61 0.22
C HIS A 498 34.14 8.36 1.20
N PHE A 499 33.81 7.75 2.34
CA PHE A 499 32.82 8.23 3.30
C PHE A 499 33.02 9.69 3.73
N GLN A 500 34.24 10.07 4.14
CA GLN A 500 34.52 11.44 4.58
C GLN A 500 34.29 12.48 3.48
N ALA A 501 34.71 12.17 2.25
CA ALA A 501 34.54 13.06 1.11
C ALA A 501 33.05 13.20 0.73
N SER A 502 32.33 12.07 0.70
CA SER A 502 30.89 12.02 0.43
C SER A 502 30.10 12.83 1.46
N ALA A 503 30.33 12.61 2.75
CA ALA A 503 29.64 13.35 3.82
C ALA A 503 29.93 14.87 3.74
N THR A 504 31.18 15.25 3.46
CA THR A 504 31.55 16.66 3.30
C THR A 504 30.84 17.29 2.11
N HIS A 505 30.76 16.59 0.98
CA HIS A 505 30.09 17.09 -0.22
C HIS A 505 28.57 17.25 0.00
N LEU A 506 27.91 16.27 0.60
CA LEU A 506 26.48 16.35 0.94
C LEU A 506 26.16 17.52 1.89
N LEU A 507 27.01 17.75 2.89
CA LEU A 507 26.89 18.91 3.77
C LEU A 507 27.05 20.24 3.03
N GLN A 508 27.93 20.32 2.03
CA GLN A 508 28.11 21.50 1.20
C GLN A 508 26.90 21.75 0.28
N VAL A 509 26.37 20.70 -0.35
CA VAL A 509 25.18 20.79 -1.21
C VAL A 509 23.99 21.30 -0.41
N THR A 510 23.73 20.70 0.75
CA THR A 510 22.60 21.09 1.63
C THR A 510 22.68 22.51 2.18
N GLU A 511 23.89 23.08 2.30
CA GLU A 511 24.10 24.46 2.78
C GLU A 511 23.95 25.51 1.67
N ASN A 512 24.34 25.17 0.45
CA ASN A 512 24.38 26.13 -0.67
C ASN A 512 23.11 26.12 -1.53
N THR A 513 22.26 25.10 -1.42
CA THR A 513 21.07 24.99 -2.29
C THR A 513 19.87 25.80 -1.77
N PRO A 514 19.24 26.64 -2.61
CA PRO A 514 17.95 27.24 -2.31
C PRO A 514 16.79 26.25 -2.49
N ASP A 515 17.02 25.13 -3.18
CA ASP A 515 16.02 24.12 -3.50
C ASP A 515 15.81 23.15 -2.32
N SER A 516 14.59 23.10 -1.79
CA SER A 516 14.24 22.24 -0.64
C SER A 516 14.19 20.75 -1.00
N GLN A 517 13.84 20.39 -2.23
CA GLN A 517 13.79 19.01 -2.69
C GLN A 517 15.21 18.45 -2.79
N LEU A 518 16.12 19.19 -3.43
CA LEU A 518 17.54 18.81 -3.49
C LEU A 518 18.15 18.70 -2.08
N ARG A 519 17.78 19.62 -1.16
CA ARG A 519 18.25 19.56 0.23
C ARG A 519 17.77 18.30 0.95
N THR A 520 16.49 17.97 0.81
CA THR A 520 15.87 16.78 1.42
C THR A 520 16.54 15.51 0.88
N ALA A 521 16.63 15.38 -0.44
CA ALA A 521 17.25 14.23 -1.09
C ALA A 521 18.74 14.07 -0.70
N ALA A 522 19.49 15.16 -0.56
CA ALA A 522 20.88 15.09 -0.12
C ALA A 522 21.01 14.64 1.35
N TYR A 523 20.07 15.01 2.23
CA TYR A 523 20.03 14.49 3.59
C TYR A 523 19.62 13.02 3.66
N GLU A 524 18.75 12.55 2.77
CA GLU A 524 18.42 11.12 2.64
C GLU A 524 19.63 10.30 2.21
N VAL A 525 20.41 10.77 1.25
CA VAL A 525 21.69 10.12 0.90
C VAL A 525 22.64 10.12 2.09
N LEU A 526 22.74 11.23 2.83
CA LEU A 526 23.59 11.27 4.02
C LEU A 526 23.14 10.27 5.08
N ASN A 527 21.82 10.12 5.28
CA ASN A 527 21.24 9.10 6.15
C ASN A 527 21.66 7.69 5.68
N ALA A 528 21.45 7.34 4.42
CA ALA A 528 21.82 6.03 3.87
C ALA A 528 23.32 5.73 4.04
N PHE A 529 24.20 6.71 3.81
CA PHE A 529 25.63 6.55 4.05
C PHE A 529 25.94 6.30 5.53
N VAL A 530 25.34 7.04 6.46
CA VAL A 530 25.54 6.86 7.90
C VAL A 530 25.07 5.49 8.36
N THR A 531 23.87 5.07 7.95
CA THR A 531 23.28 3.78 8.30
C THR A 531 24.18 2.61 7.88
N ASN A 532 24.80 2.73 6.70
CA ASN A 532 25.67 1.70 6.13
C ASN A 532 27.18 1.90 6.39
N ALA A 533 27.56 2.78 7.33
CA ALA A 533 28.97 3.06 7.61
C ALA A 533 29.67 1.89 8.33
N ALA A 534 30.88 1.51 7.92
CA ALA A 534 31.68 0.50 8.64
C ALA A 534 32.27 1.05 9.95
N VAL A 535 32.83 0.15 10.79
CA VAL A 535 33.36 0.51 12.13
C VAL A 535 34.48 1.55 12.07
N ASP A 536 35.34 1.50 11.05
CA ASP A 536 36.43 2.47 10.85
C ASP A 536 35.95 3.91 10.58
N SER A 537 34.69 4.07 10.19
CA SER A 537 34.07 5.36 9.88
C SER A 537 33.30 5.97 11.06
N LEU A 538 33.16 5.26 12.20
CA LEU A 538 32.37 5.72 13.35
C LEU A 538 32.89 7.03 13.97
N GLN A 539 34.21 7.28 13.94
CA GLN A 539 34.76 8.56 14.41
C GLN A 539 34.30 9.74 13.53
N ILE A 540 34.14 9.50 12.23
CA ILE A 540 33.62 10.50 11.29
C ILE A 540 32.12 10.69 11.55
N VAL A 541 31.36 9.62 11.78
CA VAL A 541 29.93 9.67 12.16
C VAL A 541 29.73 10.45 13.47
N ALA A 542 30.59 10.24 14.46
CA ALA A 542 30.56 11.00 15.71
C ALA A 542 30.82 12.50 15.47
N SER A 543 31.80 12.85 14.65
CA SER A 543 32.06 14.25 14.28
C SER A 543 30.91 14.87 13.48
N LEU A 544 30.24 14.07 12.64
CA LEU A 544 29.08 14.49 11.87
C LEU A 544 27.90 14.84 12.80
N SER A 545 27.75 14.12 13.92
CA SER A 545 26.71 14.40 14.91
C SER A 545 26.75 15.85 15.42
N ASP A 546 27.95 16.39 15.67
CA ASP A 546 28.13 17.76 16.15
C ASP A 546 27.64 18.79 15.11
N VAL A 547 27.97 18.54 13.83
CA VAL A 547 27.61 19.42 12.71
C VAL A 547 26.09 19.40 12.48
N VAL A 548 25.48 18.21 12.47
CA VAL A 548 24.04 18.07 12.23
C VAL A 548 23.24 18.65 13.40
N LEU A 549 23.69 18.46 14.65
CA LEU A 549 23.07 19.07 15.83
C LEU A 549 23.18 20.60 15.81
N GLU A 550 24.32 21.16 15.39
CA GLU A 550 24.46 22.60 15.22
C GLU A 550 23.50 23.15 14.15
N ARG A 551 23.34 22.43 13.02
CA ARG A 551 22.39 22.82 11.99
C ARG A 551 20.95 22.74 12.48
N LEU A 552 20.59 21.70 13.23
CA LEU A 552 19.27 21.55 13.83
C LEU A 552 18.97 22.70 14.82
N GLU A 553 19.94 23.05 15.65
CA GLU A 553 19.86 24.18 16.59
C GLU A 553 19.59 25.51 15.89
N ARG A 554 20.18 25.75 14.71
CA ARG A 554 19.93 26.96 13.90
C ARG A 554 18.50 27.04 13.36
N THR A 555 17.77 25.92 13.26
CA THR A 555 16.37 25.92 12.79
C THR A 555 15.39 26.48 13.82
N ILE A 556 15.72 26.40 15.11
CA ILE A 556 14.84 26.85 16.20
C ILE A 556 14.54 28.35 16.13
N PRO A 557 15.53 29.27 16.00
CA PRO A 557 15.24 30.69 15.84
C PRO A 557 14.58 31.03 14.49
N MET A 558 14.72 30.18 13.47
CA MET A 558 14.05 30.38 12.17
C MET A 558 12.53 30.25 12.28
N GLN A 559 12.01 29.52 13.27
CA GLN A 559 10.57 29.44 13.53
C GLN A 559 9.93 30.82 13.74
N GLN A 560 10.66 31.77 14.33
CA GLN A 560 10.18 33.14 14.55
C GLN A 560 10.11 33.97 13.26
N GLN A 561 10.75 33.50 12.20
CA GLN A 561 10.82 34.16 10.89
C GLN A 561 9.79 33.61 9.90
N VAL A 562 9.07 32.54 10.26
CA VAL A 562 8.01 31.95 9.44
C VAL A 562 6.85 32.93 9.32
N VAL A 563 6.56 33.39 8.10
CA VAL A 563 5.44 34.31 7.81
C VAL A 563 4.40 33.62 6.93
N SER A 564 4.85 32.82 5.97
CA SER A 564 4.00 32.12 5.01
C SER A 564 3.84 30.63 5.35
N VAL A 565 2.85 29.98 4.72
CA VAL A 565 2.69 28.52 4.81
C VAL A 565 3.88 27.80 4.15
N GLU A 566 4.44 28.38 3.09
CA GLU A 566 5.60 27.84 2.38
C GLU A 566 6.86 27.88 3.26
N ASP A 567 7.10 29.01 3.96
CA ASP A 567 8.21 29.12 4.91
C ASP A 567 8.12 28.04 6.01
N ARG A 568 6.89 27.79 6.48
CA ARG A 568 6.61 26.76 7.49
C ARG A 568 6.94 25.37 6.95
N LEU A 569 6.47 25.03 5.75
CA LEU A 569 6.70 23.72 5.15
C LEU A 569 8.19 23.48 4.89
N GLN A 570 8.92 24.46 4.34
CA GLN A 570 10.36 24.34 4.12
C GLN A 570 11.16 24.17 5.42
N LEU A 571 10.74 24.84 6.50
CA LEU A 571 11.36 24.67 7.81
C LEU A 571 11.05 23.29 8.41
N GLU A 572 9.80 22.83 8.30
CA GLU A 572 9.37 21.50 8.75
C GLU A 572 10.09 20.37 7.99
N GLU A 573 10.26 20.50 6.67
CA GLU A 573 11.07 19.58 5.85
C GLU A 573 12.52 19.54 6.33
N MET A 574 13.14 20.70 6.54
CA MET A 574 14.53 20.79 7.01
C MET A 574 14.72 20.18 8.40
N GLN A 575 13.80 20.43 9.33
CA GLN A 575 13.82 19.82 10.67
C GLN A 575 13.68 18.30 10.57
N THR A 576 12.74 17.83 9.76
CA THR A 576 12.51 16.39 9.51
C THR A 576 13.76 15.72 8.96
N SER A 577 14.39 16.26 7.92
CA SER A 577 15.62 15.69 7.33
C SER A 577 16.79 15.66 8.31
N LEU A 578 17.03 16.75 9.05
CA LEU A 578 18.12 16.83 10.02
C LEU A 578 17.91 15.85 11.18
N THR A 579 16.68 15.76 11.69
CA THR A 579 16.31 14.83 12.76
C THR A 579 16.42 13.37 12.30
N SER A 580 16.05 13.07 11.04
CA SER A 580 16.25 11.75 10.43
C SER A 580 17.74 11.36 10.36
N VAL A 581 18.63 12.27 9.98
CA VAL A 581 20.09 12.01 10.00
C VAL A 581 20.59 11.78 11.43
N ILE A 582 20.10 12.53 12.43
CA ILE A 582 20.46 12.31 13.84
C ILE A 582 20.00 10.92 14.30
N MET A 583 18.81 10.47 13.89
CA MET A 583 18.32 9.13 14.17
C MET A 583 19.25 8.05 13.62
N ALA A 584 19.68 8.18 12.36
CA ALA A 584 20.65 7.26 11.75
C ALA A 584 21.99 7.26 12.51
N ILE A 585 22.48 8.43 12.92
CA ILE A 585 23.70 8.57 13.73
C ILE A 585 23.55 7.87 15.08
N ILE A 586 22.40 8.04 15.77
CA ILE A 586 22.11 7.37 17.05
C ILE A 586 22.14 5.85 16.86
N GLN A 587 21.45 5.33 15.84
CA GLN A 587 21.39 3.90 15.55
C GLN A 587 22.77 3.33 15.19
N ARG A 588 23.61 4.13 14.50
CA ARG A 588 24.94 3.69 14.10
C ARG A 588 25.97 3.72 15.22
N LEU A 589 25.91 4.71 16.11
CA LEU A 589 26.82 4.85 17.24
C LEU A 589 26.38 4.05 18.47
N GLU A 590 25.10 3.69 18.57
CA GLU A 590 24.53 2.97 19.70
C GLU A 590 24.92 3.64 21.03
N ALA A 591 25.49 2.90 21.98
CA ALA A 591 25.90 3.41 23.29
C ALA A 591 26.93 4.57 23.22
N GLU A 592 27.69 4.70 22.13
CA GLU A 592 28.68 5.77 21.96
C GLU A 592 28.04 7.16 21.77
N ILE A 593 26.73 7.24 21.50
CA ILE A 593 26.02 8.53 21.41
C ILE A 593 25.80 9.21 22.76
N LYS A 594 25.98 8.48 23.87
CA LYS A 594 25.67 8.91 25.23
C LYS A 594 26.19 10.32 25.59
N PRO A 595 27.41 10.76 25.21
CA PRO A 595 27.89 12.12 25.49
C PRO A 595 27.05 13.24 24.85
N GLN A 596 26.37 12.97 23.73
CA GLN A 596 25.53 13.94 23.00
C GLN A 596 24.05 13.87 23.41
N SER A 597 23.64 12.86 24.19
CA SER A 597 22.23 12.61 24.53
C SER A 597 21.52 13.82 25.15
N ASP A 598 22.20 14.59 26.01
CA ASP A 598 21.61 15.77 26.65
C ASP A 598 21.34 16.88 25.62
N ARG A 599 22.27 17.08 24.68
CA ARG A 599 22.12 18.07 23.60
C ARG A 599 21.00 17.67 22.65
N ILE A 600 20.95 16.39 22.27
CA ILE A 600 19.90 15.83 21.41
C ILE A 600 18.52 16.08 22.05
N MET A 601 18.29 15.60 23.28
CA MET A 601 16.99 15.75 23.92
C MET A 601 16.58 17.21 24.14
N ASN A 602 17.52 18.08 24.50
CA ASN A 602 17.21 19.51 24.65
C ASN A 602 16.75 20.15 23.33
N LEU A 603 17.33 19.77 22.19
CA LEU A 603 16.91 20.26 20.88
C LEU A 603 15.56 19.68 20.45
N LEU A 604 15.37 18.36 20.60
CA LEU A 604 14.12 17.70 20.24
C LEU A 604 12.92 18.25 21.04
N LEU A 605 13.10 18.48 22.35
CA LEU A 605 12.06 19.07 23.20
C LEU A 605 11.74 20.52 22.82
N GLN A 606 12.75 21.31 22.43
CA GLN A 606 12.52 22.68 21.95
C GLN A 606 11.73 22.69 20.63
N ILE A 607 12.06 21.78 19.71
CA ILE A 607 11.33 21.64 18.44
C ILE A 607 9.87 21.27 18.72
N LEU A 608 9.61 20.23 19.52
CA LEU A 608 8.25 19.84 19.92
C LEU A 608 7.47 20.97 20.58
N GLY A 609 8.14 21.84 21.35
CA GLY A 609 7.52 23.00 21.98
C GLY A 609 7.16 24.15 21.02
N THR A 610 7.64 24.12 19.78
CA THR A 610 7.48 25.22 18.80
C THR A 610 6.62 24.87 17.59
N VAL A 611 6.44 23.57 17.30
CA VAL A 611 5.67 23.10 16.15
C VAL A 611 4.16 23.19 16.38
N GLY A 612 3.41 23.45 15.29
CA GLY A 612 1.95 23.54 15.32
C GLY A 612 1.27 22.16 15.34
N PRO A 613 -0.05 22.11 15.61
CA PRO A 613 -0.79 20.85 15.75
C PRO A 613 -0.90 20.01 14.46
N LYS A 614 -0.58 20.60 13.29
CA LYS A 614 -0.64 19.94 11.97
C LYS A 614 0.74 19.71 11.34
N SER A 615 1.78 19.75 12.15
CA SER A 615 3.17 19.53 11.69
C SER A 615 3.46 18.04 11.64
N SER A 616 4.24 17.60 10.65
CA SER A 616 4.76 16.21 10.56
C SER A 616 6.07 16.01 11.33
N VAL A 617 6.73 17.08 11.75
CA VAL A 617 8.00 17.04 12.50
C VAL A 617 7.93 16.17 13.78
N PRO A 618 6.84 16.16 14.57
CA PRO A 618 6.72 15.30 15.75
C PRO A 618 6.96 13.81 15.46
N ASP A 619 6.58 13.32 14.28
CA ASP A 619 6.70 11.90 13.94
C ASP A 619 8.17 11.47 13.92
N THR A 620 9.02 12.23 13.22
CA THR A 620 10.45 11.96 13.14
C THR A 620 11.16 12.25 14.46
N VAL A 621 10.71 13.27 15.21
CA VAL A 621 11.24 13.55 16.55
C VAL A 621 10.97 12.38 17.49
N PHE A 622 9.75 11.84 17.51
CA PHE A 622 9.40 10.69 18.35
C PHE A 622 10.16 9.42 17.96
N ALA A 623 10.32 9.14 16.66
CA ALA A 623 11.17 8.05 16.19
C ALA A 623 12.63 8.20 16.68
N THR A 624 13.15 9.43 16.64
CA THR A 624 14.50 9.75 17.13
C THR A 624 14.62 9.60 18.65
N VAL A 625 13.59 9.98 19.40
CA VAL A 625 13.53 9.76 20.86
C VAL A 625 13.53 8.26 21.17
N GLY A 626 12.77 7.45 20.42
CA GLY A 626 12.76 5.98 20.56
C GLY A 626 14.12 5.36 20.26
N ALA A 627 14.77 5.78 19.16
CA ALA A 627 16.13 5.36 18.85
C ALA A 627 17.13 5.74 19.96
N LEU A 628 17.02 6.95 20.52
CA LEU A 628 17.89 7.39 21.61
C LEU A 628 17.63 6.58 22.89
N ALA A 629 16.37 6.32 23.23
CA ALA A 629 15.99 5.50 24.38
C ALA A 629 16.59 4.09 24.26
N ASN A 630 16.48 3.46 23.09
CA ASN A 630 17.10 2.16 22.82
C ASN A 630 18.64 2.21 22.91
N ALA A 631 19.28 3.29 22.48
CA ALA A 631 20.74 3.41 22.47
C ALA A 631 21.36 3.64 23.87
N ILE A 632 20.68 4.34 24.76
CA ILE A 632 21.19 4.66 26.12
C ILE A 632 20.47 3.91 27.25
N GLU A 633 19.47 3.10 26.90
CA GLU A 633 18.71 2.23 27.80
C GLU A 633 18.26 2.95 29.08
N GLU A 634 18.60 2.40 30.24
CA GLU A 634 18.17 2.90 31.54
C GLU A 634 18.61 4.33 31.86
N ASP A 635 19.63 4.87 31.18
CA ASP A 635 20.07 6.26 31.35
C ASP A 635 19.08 7.26 30.74
N PHE A 636 18.14 6.81 29.90
CA PHE A 636 17.10 7.66 29.32
C PHE A 636 16.12 8.18 30.38
N VAL A 637 16.05 7.55 31.56
CA VAL A 637 15.10 7.90 32.63
C VAL A 637 15.13 9.39 33.02
N LYS A 638 16.30 10.04 32.92
CA LYS A 638 16.46 11.48 33.25
C LYS A 638 15.67 12.41 32.33
N TYR A 639 15.25 11.95 31.15
CA TYR A 639 14.47 12.72 30.20
C TYR A 639 12.97 12.45 30.27
N MET A 640 12.53 11.45 31.04
CA MET A 640 11.11 11.11 31.13
C MET A 640 10.26 12.23 31.72
N ASP A 641 10.73 12.90 32.77
CA ASP A 641 10.00 14.03 33.37
C ASP A 641 9.70 15.15 32.36
N PRO A 642 10.70 15.71 31.63
CA PRO A 642 10.43 16.76 30.64
C PRO A 642 9.73 16.24 29.37
N PHE A 643 9.87 14.96 29.01
CA PHE A 643 9.30 14.40 27.78
C PHE A 643 7.85 13.88 27.93
N SER A 644 7.50 13.34 29.09
CA SER A 644 6.26 12.59 29.33
C SER A 644 4.99 13.32 28.89
N ASN A 645 4.89 14.63 29.12
CA ASN A 645 3.72 15.42 28.70
C ASN A 645 3.53 15.44 27.18
N TYR A 646 4.60 15.46 26.39
CA TYR A 646 4.51 15.38 24.93
C TYR A 646 4.00 14.01 24.49
N LEU A 647 4.52 12.94 25.12
CA LEU A 647 4.07 11.57 24.87
C LEU A 647 2.59 11.38 25.24
N TYR A 648 2.14 11.89 26.38
CA TYR A 648 0.75 11.81 26.83
C TYR A 648 -0.21 12.57 25.91
N ASN A 649 0.18 13.77 25.47
CA ASN A 649 -0.62 14.55 24.53
C ASN A 649 -0.76 13.82 23.19
N ALA A 650 0.31 13.20 22.70
CA ALA A 650 0.29 12.42 21.47
C ALA A 650 -0.59 11.17 21.59
N LEU A 651 -0.48 10.42 22.69
CA LEU A 651 -1.35 9.27 22.98
C LEU A 651 -2.83 9.67 23.11
N GLY A 652 -3.11 10.87 23.61
CA GLY A 652 -4.46 11.40 23.75
C GLY A 652 -5.03 12.04 22.48
N ASN A 653 -4.20 12.24 21.44
CA ASN A 653 -4.62 12.93 20.23
C ASN A 653 -5.34 11.98 19.26
N GLN A 654 -6.64 11.82 19.50
CA GLN A 654 -7.50 10.97 18.69
C GLN A 654 -7.86 11.58 17.33
N GLU A 655 -7.56 12.87 17.10
CA GLU A 655 -7.85 13.55 15.83
C GLU A 655 -6.78 13.31 14.77
N GLU A 656 -5.55 12.96 15.18
CA GLU A 656 -4.42 12.68 14.29
C GLU A 656 -3.92 11.23 14.48
N PRO A 657 -4.49 10.27 13.72
CA PRO A 657 -4.20 8.85 13.87
C PRO A 657 -2.71 8.48 13.81
N ALA A 658 -1.95 9.09 12.90
CA ALA A 658 -0.53 8.78 12.68
C ALA A 658 0.33 9.07 13.93
N ILE A 659 0.14 10.24 14.55
CA ILE A 659 0.86 10.64 15.77
C ILE A 659 0.52 9.70 16.94
N CYS A 660 -0.75 9.31 17.06
CA CYS A 660 -1.18 8.37 18.09
C CYS A 660 -0.51 6.99 17.91
N ALA A 661 -0.44 6.49 16.67
CA ALA A 661 0.25 5.22 16.36
C ALA A 661 1.74 5.28 16.71
N MET A 662 2.42 6.36 16.31
CA MET A 662 3.82 6.59 16.64
C MET A 662 4.05 6.64 18.16
N ALA A 663 3.17 7.33 18.89
CA ALA A 663 3.24 7.42 20.34
C ALA A 663 3.08 6.05 21.02
N ILE A 664 2.20 5.18 20.52
CA ILE A 664 2.05 3.80 21.02
C ILE A 664 3.35 3.01 20.83
N GLY A 665 3.95 3.08 19.63
CA GLY A 665 5.25 2.44 19.37
C GLY A 665 6.36 2.98 20.28
N LEU A 666 6.38 4.30 20.51
CA LEU A 666 7.35 4.91 21.41
C LEU A 666 7.19 4.48 22.87
N VAL A 667 5.96 4.19 23.33
CA VAL A 667 5.76 3.58 24.66
C VAL A 667 6.40 2.20 24.73
N SER A 668 6.29 1.39 23.69
CA SER A 668 6.96 0.08 23.60
C SER A 668 8.48 0.22 23.67
N ASP A 669 9.08 1.12 22.88
CA ASP A 669 10.53 1.37 22.90
C ASP A 669 11.02 1.83 24.28
N ILE A 670 10.33 2.81 24.88
CA ILE A 670 10.70 3.32 26.21
C ILE A 670 10.51 2.25 27.29
N SER A 671 9.48 1.40 27.18
CA SER A 671 9.27 0.28 28.12
C SER A 671 10.43 -0.71 28.07
N ARG A 672 10.88 -1.09 26.86
CA ARG A 672 12.02 -1.98 26.66
C ARG A 672 13.34 -1.37 27.13
N ALA A 673 13.56 -0.08 26.84
CA ALA A 673 14.76 0.64 27.21
C ALA A 673 14.91 0.85 28.73
N LEU A 674 13.83 1.24 29.41
CA LEU A 674 13.87 1.60 30.84
C LEU A 674 13.69 0.42 31.79
N ASN A 675 13.15 -0.71 31.32
CA ASN A 675 12.78 -1.86 32.16
C ASN A 675 11.97 -1.38 33.39
N GLU A 676 12.31 -1.83 34.59
CA GLU A 676 11.58 -1.50 35.83
C GLU A 676 11.48 0.01 36.10
N LYS A 677 12.38 0.84 35.55
CA LYS A 677 12.38 2.30 35.76
C LYS A 677 11.19 3.02 35.11
N ILE A 678 10.47 2.37 34.19
CA ILE A 678 9.24 2.95 33.60
C ILE A 678 8.04 2.89 34.55
N GLN A 679 8.09 2.04 35.59
CA GLN A 679 6.96 1.78 36.47
C GLN A 679 6.21 3.04 36.98
N PRO A 680 6.87 4.16 37.38
CA PRO A 680 6.18 5.37 37.83
C PRO A 680 5.26 6.02 36.78
N TYR A 681 5.47 5.75 35.50
CA TYR A 681 4.73 6.35 34.39
C TYR A 681 3.62 5.43 33.86
N CYS A 682 3.64 4.14 34.21
CA CYS A 682 2.76 3.11 33.65
C CYS A 682 1.27 3.36 33.93
N ASP A 683 0.89 3.87 35.09
CA ASP A 683 -0.53 4.15 35.39
C ASP A 683 -1.13 5.12 34.37
N THR A 684 -0.43 6.21 34.08
CA THR A 684 -0.87 7.20 33.09
C THR A 684 -0.89 6.60 31.69
N LEU A 685 0.18 5.90 31.30
CA LEU A 685 0.29 5.25 29.98
C LEU A 685 -0.83 4.24 29.75
N MET A 686 -1.07 3.34 30.69
CA MET A 686 -2.13 2.33 30.62
C MET A 686 -3.51 2.97 30.52
N ASN A 687 -3.77 4.09 31.21
CA ASN A 687 -5.03 4.81 31.10
C ASN A 687 -5.26 5.37 29.68
N TYR A 688 -4.24 5.95 29.05
CA TYR A 688 -4.35 6.42 27.67
C TYR A 688 -4.59 5.27 26.68
N LEU A 689 -3.81 4.20 26.78
CA LEU A 689 -3.94 3.01 25.93
C LEU A 689 -5.35 2.39 26.04
N LEU A 690 -5.85 2.22 27.26
CA LEU A 690 -7.20 1.68 27.50
C LEU A 690 -8.31 2.63 27.01
N ASN A 691 -8.12 3.96 27.10
CA ASN A 691 -9.09 4.91 26.58
C ASN A 691 -9.13 4.89 25.03
N ASN A 692 -7.99 4.72 24.37
CA ASN A 692 -7.93 4.61 22.92
C ASN A 692 -8.67 3.36 22.41
N LEU A 693 -8.62 2.25 23.15
CA LEU A 693 -9.39 1.05 22.83
C LEU A 693 -10.91 1.21 22.96
N ARG A 694 -11.39 2.21 23.71
CA ARG A 694 -12.83 2.49 23.86
C ARG A 694 -13.39 3.33 22.71
N SER A 695 -12.55 3.94 21.89
CA SER A 695 -12.98 4.76 20.76
C SER A 695 -13.50 3.90 19.61
N ALA A 696 -14.72 4.15 19.15
CA ALA A 696 -15.31 3.43 18.02
C ALA A 696 -14.61 3.75 16.69
N ALA A 697 -13.97 4.91 16.57
CA ALA A 697 -13.26 5.36 15.37
C ALA A 697 -11.83 4.77 15.29
N LEU A 698 -11.11 4.72 16.41
CA LEU A 698 -9.68 4.35 16.45
C LEU A 698 -9.42 2.94 16.95
N GLY A 699 -10.38 2.37 17.69
CA GLY A 699 -10.23 1.11 18.40
C GLY A 699 -10.12 -0.12 17.52
N ASN A 700 -10.29 -0.01 16.19
CA ASN A 700 -9.94 -1.08 15.28
C ASN A 700 -8.52 -0.86 14.74
N GLN A 701 -8.20 0.31 14.20
CA GLN A 701 -6.89 0.60 13.59
C GLN A 701 -5.69 0.39 14.54
N PHE A 702 -5.77 0.84 15.79
CA PHE A 702 -4.63 0.77 16.73
C PHE A 702 -4.63 -0.43 17.66
N LYS A 703 -5.71 -1.23 17.65
CA LYS A 703 -5.83 -2.35 18.59
C LYS A 703 -4.61 -3.27 18.53
N PRO A 704 -4.11 -3.71 17.36
CA PRO A 704 -2.93 -4.58 17.31
C PRO A 704 -1.72 -3.99 18.06
N ALA A 705 -1.36 -2.74 17.75
CA ALA A 705 -0.21 -2.06 18.35
C ALA A 705 -0.37 -1.81 19.86
N ILE A 706 -1.57 -1.43 20.32
CA ILE A 706 -1.85 -1.23 21.75
C ILE A 706 -1.70 -2.57 22.51
N LEU A 707 -2.16 -3.67 21.92
CA LEU A 707 -2.04 -4.98 22.55
C LEU A 707 -0.58 -5.43 22.66
N GLN A 708 0.21 -5.26 21.59
CA GLN A 708 1.65 -5.48 21.63
C GLN A 708 2.33 -4.65 22.74
N CYS A 709 1.95 -3.37 22.84
CA CYS A 709 2.44 -2.46 23.86
C CYS A 709 2.11 -2.91 25.30
N PHE A 710 0.95 -3.54 25.54
CA PHE A 710 0.67 -4.16 26.84
C PHE A 710 1.66 -5.28 27.17
N GLY A 711 2.07 -6.08 26.18
CA GLY A 711 3.10 -7.11 26.35
C GLY A 711 4.44 -6.51 26.75
N ASP A 712 4.87 -5.44 26.09
CA ASP A 712 6.13 -4.74 26.38
C ASP A 712 6.13 -4.11 27.79
N ILE A 713 5.04 -3.43 28.16
CA ILE A 713 4.88 -2.86 29.51
C ILE A 713 4.90 -3.99 30.55
N ALA A 714 4.21 -5.10 30.30
CA ALA A 714 4.19 -6.23 31.21
C ALA A 714 5.60 -6.76 31.47
N GLN A 715 6.39 -6.99 30.42
CA GLN A 715 7.77 -7.44 30.55
C GLN A 715 8.62 -6.44 31.35
N ALA A 716 8.48 -5.14 31.06
CA ALA A 716 9.25 -4.09 31.71
C ALA A 716 9.01 -4.00 33.23
N ILE A 717 7.75 -4.11 33.68
CA ILE A 717 7.41 -3.96 35.11
C ILE A 717 7.19 -5.29 35.86
N SER A 718 7.33 -6.41 35.15
CA SER A 718 7.24 -7.76 35.71
C SER A 718 6.03 -7.96 36.65
N GLY A 719 6.26 -8.34 37.92
CA GLY A 719 5.19 -8.63 38.87
C GLY A 719 4.28 -7.45 39.24
N ALA A 720 4.66 -6.21 38.93
CA ALA A 720 3.82 -5.03 39.16
C ALA A 720 2.63 -4.95 38.17
N PHE A 721 2.70 -5.68 37.05
CA PHE A 721 1.64 -5.72 36.05
C PHE A 721 0.35 -6.39 36.54
N GLU A 722 0.36 -7.03 37.73
CA GLU A 722 -0.85 -7.60 38.35
C GLU A 722 -2.00 -6.59 38.45
N THR A 723 -1.68 -5.30 38.61
CA THR A 723 -2.63 -4.19 38.71
C THR A 723 -3.52 -4.09 37.47
N TYR A 724 -2.97 -4.38 36.30
CA TYR A 724 -3.65 -4.23 35.02
C TYR A 724 -4.13 -5.57 34.43
N LEU A 725 -3.62 -6.70 34.94
CA LEU A 725 -3.84 -8.04 34.39
C LEU A 725 -5.33 -8.34 34.12
N SER A 726 -6.22 -8.04 35.08
CA SER A 726 -7.65 -8.34 34.92
C SER A 726 -8.30 -7.57 33.76
N VAL A 727 -7.99 -6.28 33.62
CA VAL A 727 -8.54 -5.42 32.58
C VAL A 727 -7.95 -5.79 31.22
N VAL A 728 -6.63 -5.99 31.15
CA VAL A 728 -5.93 -6.38 29.91
C VAL A 728 -6.41 -7.74 29.44
N ALA A 729 -6.54 -8.73 30.33
CA ALA A 729 -7.05 -10.06 29.97
C ALA A 729 -8.47 -10.00 29.38
N GLN A 730 -9.35 -9.16 29.94
CA GLN A 730 -10.70 -8.96 29.40
C GLN A 730 -10.67 -8.38 27.98
N VAL A 731 -9.80 -7.38 27.74
CA VAL A 731 -9.60 -6.79 26.41
C VAL A 731 -9.09 -7.85 25.42
N LEU A 732 -8.08 -8.64 25.80
CA LEU A 732 -7.51 -9.67 24.94
C LEU A 732 -8.54 -10.75 24.57
N GLN A 733 -9.38 -11.17 25.53
CA GLN A 733 -10.46 -12.13 25.28
C GLN A 733 -11.54 -11.57 24.35
N GLN A 734 -11.90 -10.29 24.51
CA GLN A 734 -12.85 -9.64 23.60
C GLN A 734 -12.26 -9.52 22.19
N ALA A 735 -11.00 -9.11 22.06
CA ALA A 735 -10.31 -9.00 20.77
C ALA A 735 -10.19 -10.36 20.07
N ALA A 736 -9.92 -11.44 20.81
CA ALA A 736 -9.84 -12.80 20.28
C ALA A 736 -11.15 -13.34 19.70
N SER A 737 -12.29 -12.75 20.09
CA SER A 737 -13.62 -13.15 19.57
C SER A 737 -13.98 -12.53 18.22
N ILE A 738 -13.16 -11.59 17.72
CA ILE A 738 -13.37 -10.95 16.42
C ILE A 738 -13.03 -11.96 15.33
N ASN A 739 -14.08 -12.51 14.72
CA ASN A 739 -14.02 -13.32 13.50
C ASN A 739 -14.83 -12.59 12.43
N ILE A 740 -14.20 -12.22 11.33
CA ILE A 740 -14.81 -11.45 10.25
C ILE A 740 -14.82 -12.35 9.01
N PRO A 741 -15.92 -12.40 8.21
CA PRO A 741 -15.96 -13.20 6.99
C PRO A 741 -14.83 -12.84 6.02
N ASP A 742 -14.36 -13.83 5.25
CA ASP A 742 -13.30 -13.73 4.25
C ASP A 742 -13.69 -12.87 3.03
N SER A 743 -14.05 -11.60 3.23
CA SER A 743 -14.59 -10.74 2.16
C SER A 743 -13.58 -9.73 1.60
N SER A 744 -12.51 -9.37 2.31
CA SER A 744 -11.46 -8.48 1.77
C SER A 744 -10.07 -8.77 2.35
N PHE A 745 -9.03 -8.63 1.50
CA PHE A 745 -7.62 -8.80 1.88
C PHE A 745 -7.20 -7.87 3.04
N GLU A 746 -7.64 -6.61 3.02
CA GLU A 746 -7.36 -5.65 4.11
C GLU A 746 -7.87 -6.15 5.48
N MET A 747 -9.03 -6.81 5.50
CA MET A 747 -9.61 -7.32 6.74
C MET A 747 -8.91 -8.59 7.21
N ILE A 748 -8.42 -9.42 6.29
CA ILE A 748 -7.58 -10.58 6.60
C ILE A 748 -6.27 -10.11 7.25
N ASP A 749 -5.61 -9.12 6.66
CA ASP A 749 -4.38 -8.53 7.21
C ASP A 749 -4.62 -7.92 8.58
N TYR A 750 -5.74 -7.20 8.74
CA TYR A 750 -6.16 -6.64 10.01
C TYR A 750 -6.33 -7.70 11.10
N VAL A 751 -7.10 -8.76 10.82
CA VAL A 751 -7.34 -9.85 11.79
C VAL A 751 -6.04 -10.58 12.13
N THR A 752 -5.16 -10.78 11.14
CA THR A 752 -3.86 -11.42 11.34
C THR A 752 -2.97 -10.58 12.25
N SER A 753 -2.85 -9.27 11.98
CA SER A 753 -2.14 -8.31 12.82
C SER A 753 -2.72 -8.23 14.24
N LEU A 754 -4.05 -8.23 14.37
CA LEU A 754 -4.73 -8.23 15.66
C LEU A 754 -4.38 -9.47 16.48
N ARG A 755 -4.42 -10.66 15.88
CA ARG A 755 -4.07 -11.91 16.56
C ARG A 755 -2.60 -11.96 16.96
N GLU A 756 -1.71 -11.37 16.16
CA GLU A 756 -0.29 -11.22 16.50
C GLU A 756 -0.12 -10.36 17.74
N GLY A 757 -0.75 -9.18 17.77
CA GLY A 757 -0.75 -8.30 18.95
C GLY A 757 -1.32 -8.97 20.21
N ILE A 758 -2.34 -9.83 20.08
CA ILE A 758 -2.87 -10.62 21.20
C ILE A 758 -1.84 -11.64 21.71
N MET A 759 -1.15 -12.34 20.80
CA MET A 759 -0.11 -13.31 21.18
C MET A 759 1.09 -12.64 21.84
N ASP A 760 1.54 -11.49 21.33
CA ASP A 760 2.62 -10.70 21.94
C ASP A 760 2.23 -10.21 23.35
N ALA A 761 0.99 -9.72 23.51
CA ALA A 761 0.46 -9.30 24.81
C ALA A 761 0.46 -10.45 25.83
N TRP A 762 -0.02 -11.63 25.42
CA TRP A 762 -0.02 -12.81 26.29
C TRP A 762 1.39 -13.28 26.60
N GLY A 763 2.29 -13.35 25.61
CA GLY A 763 3.69 -13.74 25.82
C GLY A 763 4.35 -12.85 26.87
N GLY A 764 4.27 -11.53 26.71
CA GLY A 764 4.81 -10.59 27.67
C GLY A 764 4.19 -10.70 29.06
N THR A 765 2.86 -10.85 29.14
CA THR A 765 2.15 -11.02 30.42
C THR A 765 2.53 -12.32 31.14
N ILE A 766 2.67 -13.43 30.41
CA ILE A 766 3.05 -14.73 30.98
C ILE A 766 4.46 -14.66 31.54
N MET A 767 5.40 -14.12 30.75
CA MET A 767 6.79 -13.92 31.18
C MET A 767 6.88 -13.04 32.42
N ALA A 768 6.14 -11.93 32.45
CA ALA A 768 6.10 -10.96 33.56
C ALA A 768 5.58 -11.58 34.86
N MET A 769 4.44 -12.28 34.80
CA MET A 769 3.86 -12.92 35.99
C MET A 769 4.74 -14.07 36.49
N ARG A 770 5.40 -14.81 35.60
CA ARG A 770 6.36 -15.84 35.98
C ARG A 770 7.56 -15.23 36.70
N ALA A 771 8.17 -14.19 36.14
CA ALA A 771 9.30 -13.48 36.73
C ALA A 771 8.94 -12.90 38.11
N GLY A 772 7.71 -12.39 38.26
CA GLY A 772 7.18 -11.88 39.53
C GLY A 772 6.73 -12.95 40.54
N GLY A 773 6.79 -14.24 40.21
CA GLY A 773 6.31 -15.32 41.08
C GLY A 773 4.78 -15.37 41.26
N LYS A 774 4.03 -14.83 40.30
CA LYS A 774 2.57 -14.64 40.32
C LYS A 774 1.83 -15.44 39.24
N SER A 775 2.42 -16.53 38.72
CA SER A 775 1.81 -17.38 37.69
C SER A 775 0.41 -17.89 38.05
N ASP A 776 0.10 -18.04 39.35
CA ASP A 776 -1.23 -18.45 39.82
C ASP A 776 -2.35 -17.49 39.38
N LEU A 777 -2.05 -16.20 39.17
CA LEU A 777 -3.03 -15.22 38.69
C LEU A 777 -3.42 -15.43 37.23
N LEU A 778 -2.62 -16.17 36.45
CA LEU A 778 -2.89 -16.47 35.04
C LEU A 778 -3.87 -17.63 34.85
N LYS A 779 -4.06 -18.48 35.87
CA LYS A 779 -4.87 -19.71 35.80
C LYS A 779 -6.27 -19.50 35.17
N PRO A 780 -7.02 -18.44 35.48
CA PRO A 780 -8.35 -18.22 34.89
C PRO A 780 -8.36 -18.00 33.37
N TYR A 781 -7.20 -17.64 32.78
CA TYR A 781 -7.11 -17.22 31.37
C TYR A 781 -6.49 -18.30 30.46
N VAL A 782 -5.81 -19.31 31.03
CA VAL A 782 -5.07 -20.33 30.26
C VAL A 782 -5.94 -20.99 29.19
N GLU A 783 -7.15 -21.41 29.52
CA GLU A 783 -8.05 -22.07 28.56
C GLU A 783 -8.38 -21.17 27.36
N SER A 784 -8.63 -19.87 27.58
CA SER A 784 -8.93 -18.92 26.50
C SER A 784 -7.73 -18.70 25.56
N ILE A 785 -6.50 -18.77 26.08
CA ILE A 785 -5.28 -18.67 25.26
C ILE A 785 -5.17 -19.90 24.34
N PHE A 786 -5.42 -21.11 24.85
CA PHE A 786 -5.43 -22.32 24.03
C PHE A 786 -6.55 -22.33 22.98
N GLN A 787 -7.72 -21.77 23.29
CA GLN A 787 -8.80 -21.62 22.32
C GLN A 787 -8.38 -20.72 21.15
N LEU A 788 -7.71 -19.60 21.43
CA LEU A 788 -7.20 -18.72 20.37
C LEU A 788 -6.10 -19.41 19.54
N LEU A 789 -5.16 -20.12 20.18
CA LEU A 789 -4.16 -20.92 19.46
C LEU A 789 -4.80 -21.96 18.53
N GLN A 790 -5.93 -22.55 18.95
CA GLN A 790 -6.67 -23.48 18.11
C GLN A 790 -7.29 -22.78 16.90
N ILE A 791 -7.90 -21.61 17.08
CA ILE A 791 -8.44 -20.78 15.99
C ILE A 791 -7.33 -20.45 14.99
N ILE A 792 -6.18 -19.94 15.47
CA ILE A 792 -5.02 -19.62 14.63
C ILE A 792 -4.54 -20.86 13.88
N SER A 793 -4.53 -22.05 14.50
CA SER A 793 -4.06 -23.26 13.83
C SER A 793 -4.95 -23.73 12.67
N GLN A 794 -6.24 -23.38 12.71
CA GLN A 794 -7.25 -23.76 11.71
C GLN A 794 -7.35 -22.75 10.57
N ASP A 795 -6.88 -21.53 10.79
CA ASP A 795 -6.86 -20.48 9.77
C ASP A 795 -5.80 -20.75 8.69
N GLN A 796 -6.13 -20.47 7.43
CA GLN A 796 -5.19 -20.55 6.31
C GLN A 796 -4.37 -19.25 6.21
N ASN A 797 -4.95 -18.13 6.60
CA ASN A 797 -4.34 -16.81 6.53
C ASN A 797 -3.47 -16.57 7.79
N ARG A 798 -2.18 -16.87 7.69
CA ARG A 798 -1.24 -16.80 8.83
C ARG A 798 0.10 -16.24 8.39
N THR A 799 0.63 -15.29 9.15
CA THR A 799 1.97 -14.74 8.94
C THR A 799 3.03 -15.52 9.73
N GLU A 800 4.29 -15.42 9.28
CA GLU A 800 5.44 -15.95 10.03
C GLU A 800 5.46 -15.38 11.46
N ALA A 801 5.22 -14.08 11.61
CA ALA A 801 5.27 -13.39 12.89
C ALA A 801 4.20 -13.87 13.86
N LEU A 802 2.95 -14.06 13.41
CA LEU A 802 1.87 -14.66 14.21
C LEU A 802 2.22 -16.07 14.67
N LEU A 803 2.78 -16.90 13.78
CA LEU A 803 3.20 -18.27 14.14
C LEU A 803 4.36 -18.27 15.13
N ARG A 804 5.35 -17.38 14.96
CA ARG A 804 6.46 -17.21 15.90
C ARG A 804 5.95 -16.80 17.29
N ALA A 805 5.07 -15.80 17.37
CA ALA A 805 4.47 -15.34 18.63
C ALA A 805 3.65 -16.47 19.29
N SER A 806 2.87 -17.21 18.51
CA SER A 806 2.11 -18.39 18.98
C SER A 806 3.03 -19.47 19.58
N MET A 807 4.15 -19.78 18.91
CA MET A 807 5.15 -20.73 19.43
C MET A 807 5.80 -20.21 20.72
N GLY A 808 6.06 -18.90 20.79
CA GLY A 808 6.49 -18.18 21.99
C GLY A 808 5.57 -18.48 23.18
N VAL A 809 4.30 -18.11 23.04
CA VAL A 809 3.26 -18.29 24.06
C VAL A 809 3.12 -19.74 24.53
N ILE A 810 3.17 -20.71 23.60
CA ILE A 810 3.09 -22.14 23.94
C ILE A 810 4.24 -22.54 24.89
N GLY A 811 5.47 -22.13 24.59
CA GLY A 811 6.62 -22.43 25.44
C GLY A 811 6.58 -21.67 26.76
N ASP A 812 6.14 -20.40 26.75
CA ASP A 812 6.02 -19.57 27.95
C ASP A 812 5.00 -20.14 28.94
N LEU A 813 3.84 -20.60 28.46
CA LEU A 813 2.84 -21.29 29.28
C LEU A 813 3.39 -22.58 29.92
N ALA A 814 4.17 -23.35 29.16
CA ALA A 814 4.76 -24.58 29.65
C ALA A 814 5.79 -24.33 30.75
N GLU A 815 6.56 -23.24 30.66
CA GLU A 815 7.52 -22.84 31.68
C GLU A 815 6.88 -22.15 32.88
N ALA A 816 5.78 -21.41 32.69
CA ALA A 816 5.02 -20.79 33.78
C ALA A 816 4.30 -21.83 34.66
N PHE A 817 3.92 -22.98 34.09
CA PHE A 817 3.19 -24.06 34.78
C PHE A 817 3.90 -25.43 34.66
N PRO A 818 5.06 -25.61 35.31
CA PRO A 818 5.88 -26.83 35.15
C PRO A 818 5.29 -28.08 35.83
N SER A 819 4.29 -27.92 36.69
CA SER A 819 3.61 -28.98 37.47
C SER A 819 2.76 -29.95 36.63
N ARG A 820 2.72 -29.80 35.30
CA ARG A 820 1.90 -30.58 34.35
C ARG A 820 0.39 -30.49 34.59
N GLU A 821 -0.06 -29.44 35.28
CA GLU A 821 -1.48 -29.20 35.54
C GLU A 821 -2.31 -28.98 34.27
N TYR A 822 -1.69 -28.48 33.19
CA TYR A 822 -2.33 -28.30 31.87
C TYR A 822 -1.95 -29.35 30.82
N SER A 823 -1.39 -30.49 31.25
CA SER A 823 -0.92 -31.55 30.32
C SER A 823 -1.99 -32.04 29.34
N ASN A 824 -3.28 -31.98 29.69
CA ASN A 824 -4.38 -32.32 28.79
C ASN A 824 -4.51 -31.35 27.61
N LEU A 825 -4.28 -30.05 27.82
CA LEU A 825 -4.32 -29.03 26.76
C LEU A 825 -3.12 -29.19 25.82
N PHE A 826 -1.92 -29.43 26.37
CA PHE A 826 -0.70 -29.68 25.58
C PHE A 826 -0.73 -31.00 24.78
N ARG A 827 -1.63 -31.93 25.09
CA ARG A 827 -1.81 -33.19 24.34
C ARG A 827 -2.67 -33.04 23.08
N GLN A 828 -3.31 -31.89 22.87
CA GLN A 828 -4.13 -31.69 21.69
C GLN A 828 -3.26 -31.72 20.42
N GLU A 829 -3.74 -32.44 19.40
CA GLU A 829 -2.96 -32.77 18.21
C GLU A 829 -2.58 -31.52 17.39
N PHE A 830 -3.46 -30.51 17.38
CA PHE A 830 -3.25 -29.27 16.65
C PHE A 830 -1.94 -28.56 17.05
N LEU A 831 -1.57 -28.56 18.34
CA LEU A 831 -0.33 -27.92 18.82
C LEU A 831 0.91 -28.61 18.27
N THR A 832 0.87 -29.95 18.22
CA THR A 832 2.00 -30.74 17.72
C THR A 832 2.14 -30.57 16.21
N ASN A 833 1.03 -30.52 15.48
CA ASN A 833 1.03 -30.25 14.04
C ASN A 833 1.53 -28.82 13.76
N MET A 834 0.94 -27.81 14.42
CA MET A 834 1.35 -26.41 14.28
C MET A 834 2.85 -26.23 14.53
N ALA A 835 3.39 -26.72 15.65
CA ALA A 835 4.82 -26.61 15.94
C ALA A 835 5.72 -27.42 14.99
N ARG A 836 5.23 -28.52 14.42
CA ARG A 836 5.95 -29.29 13.40
C ARG A 836 6.00 -28.52 12.09
N ASP A 837 4.87 -27.98 11.66
CA ASP A 837 4.70 -27.35 10.36
C ASP A 837 5.44 -26.00 10.33
N THR A 838 5.35 -25.19 11.40
CA THR A 838 6.16 -23.96 11.55
C THR A 838 7.66 -24.23 11.55
N ARG A 839 8.10 -25.34 12.14
CA ARG A 839 9.53 -25.73 12.13
C ARG A 839 9.99 -26.24 10.75
N ALA A 840 9.10 -26.88 10.00
CA ALA A 840 9.43 -27.54 8.73
C ALA A 840 9.46 -26.56 7.56
N ASN A 841 8.83 -25.40 7.69
CA ASN A 841 8.87 -24.34 6.70
C ASN A 841 10.30 -23.76 6.61
N LYS A 842 10.89 -23.81 5.40
CA LYS A 842 12.27 -23.36 5.14
C LYS A 842 12.38 -21.88 4.83
N ASP A 843 11.26 -21.25 4.49
CA ASP A 843 11.20 -19.83 4.12
C ASP A 843 11.15 -18.94 5.36
N PHE A 844 10.80 -19.53 6.52
CA PHE A 844 10.81 -18.81 7.80
C PHE A 844 12.23 -18.52 8.29
N SER A 845 12.35 -17.38 8.97
CA SER A 845 13.61 -16.96 9.57
C SER A 845 14.15 -18.00 10.58
N PRO A 846 15.48 -18.06 10.76
CA PRO A 846 16.10 -18.95 11.74
C PRO A 846 15.50 -18.79 13.14
N ARG A 847 15.17 -17.54 13.53
CA ARG A 847 14.54 -17.21 14.81
C ARG A 847 13.20 -17.95 14.97
N THR A 848 12.33 -17.92 13.96
CA THR A 848 11.02 -18.60 14.00
C THR A 848 11.17 -20.12 14.11
N ILE A 849 12.10 -20.71 13.35
CA ILE A 849 12.37 -22.16 13.38
C ILE A 849 12.90 -22.58 14.77
N GLU A 850 13.76 -21.77 15.39
CA GLU A 850 14.27 -22.00 16.74
C GLU A 850 13.17 -21.89 17.80
N THR A 851 12.32 -20.86 17.75
CA THR A 851 11.17 -20.71 18.65
C THR A 851 10.22 -21.91 18.52
N ALA A 852 9.91 -22.37 17.29
CA ALA A 852 9.09 -23.55 17.07
C ALA A 852 9.73 -24.85 17.61
N ARG A 853 11.06 -24.98 17.48
CA ARG A 853 11.81 -26.11 18.05
C ARG A 853 11.74 -26.11 19.57
N TRP A 854 11.92 -24.95 20.20
CA TRP A 854 11.80 -24.78 21.65
C TRP A 854 10.38 -25.11 22.13
N ALA A 855 9.34 -24.53 21.50
CA ALA A 855 7.95 -24.81 21.83
C ALA A 855 7.62 -26.31 21.77
N ARG A 856 8.09 -27.01 20.73
CA ARG A 856 7.92 -28.47 20.60
C ARG A 856 8.58 -29.26 21.72
N GLU A 857 9.75 -28.82 22.20
CA GLU A 857 10.41 -29.47 23.33
C GLU A 857 9.62 -29.25 24.63
N GLN A 858 9.08 -28.05 24.84
CA GLN A 858 8.23 -27.75 25.98
C GLN A 858 6.92 -28.55 25.96
N ILE A 859 6.29 -28.72 24.78
CA ILE A 859 5.12 -29.61 24.60
C ILE A 859 5.46 -31.03 25.09
N LYS A 860 6.60 -31.60 24.66
CA LYS A 860 7.01 -32.97 25.07
C LYS A 860 7.24 -33.09 26.58
N ARG A 861 7.82 -32.07 27.20
CA ARG A 861 8.08 -32.03 28.66
C ARG A 861 6.77 -32.03 29.45
N GLN A 862 5.77 -31.29 28.96
CA GLN A 862 4.42 -31.21 29.53
C GLN A 862 3.62 -32.51 29.35
N THR A 863 3.69 -33.15 28.18
CA THR A 863 2.92 -34.37 27.89
C THR A 863 3.51 -35.65 28.52
N GLY A 864 4.78 -35.60 28.95
CA GLY A 864 5.49 -36.72 29.58
C GLY A 864 6.17 -37.67 28.60
N SER A 865 6.32 -37.28 27.33
CA SER A 865 6.96 -38.10 26.29
C SER A 865 8.49 -38.11 26.34
N ALA A 866 9.12 -37.37 27.27
CA ALA A 866 10.56 -37.39 27.51
C ALA A 866 10.96 -38.58 28.40
N GLY A 867 11.25 -39.73 27.78
CA GLY A 867 12.02 -40.80 28.40
C GLY A 867 13.51 -40.61 28.13
N GLY A 868 14.30 -40.28 29.16
CA GLY A 868 15.75 -40.54 29.18
C GLY A 868 16.68 -39.41 29.61
N ALA A 869 17.13 -39.50 30.88
CA ALA A 869 18.33 -38.92 31.51
C ALA A 869 18.32 -37.44 31.99
N PRO A 870 18.58 -37.20 33.30
CA PRO A 870 18.95 -35.88 33.81
C PRO A 870 20.45 -35.65 33.61
N MET A 871 20.85 -34.51 33.07
CA MET A 871 22.22 -34.01 33.22
C MET A 871 22.26 -33.06 34.42
N THR A 872 22.73 -33.60 35.53
CA THR A 872 23.37 -32.84 36.61
C THR A 872 24.77 -32.41 36.16
N SER A 873 25.16 -31.21 36.62
CA SER A 873 26.42 -30.44 36.44
C SER A 873 26.48 -29.54 35.22
#